data_AF-A0A2G6JKA7-F1
#
_entry.id   AF-A0A2G6JKA7-F1
#
_cell.length_a   1.000
_cell.length_b   1.000
_cell.length_c   1.000
_cell.angle_alpha   90.00
_cell.angle_beta   90.00
_cell.angle_gamma   90.00
#
_symmetry.space_group_name_H-M   'P 1'
#
loop_
_entity.id
_entity.type
_entity.pdbx_description
1 polymer ?
#
loop_
_entity_poly.entity_id
_entity_poly.type
_entity_poly.pdbx_seq_one_letter_code
_entity_poly.pdbx_strand_id
1 'polypeptide(L)'
;MDASDSPIEDAEDGPARELGATNRNHRSDLIDQSDQRPSKGASLDERPPSATPGATPHRKSWRLNTALHWGLRTAASPFRGLRDLLLLALARFARQLPSGLDWRLKSLFFFLTRPLLRGTRQLREFDEVVAWRARPLAVAHSETTADVLAKARLEPGNEALGDVVVFGVIDWHFRVQRPQHLATELARSGRRVFYVAPGFVPGDHAGFQLDRMSEELPIWELRLAAPSGVRVYDGAVHGAALEQLAAGLRELLGAVALRHVIGIIDHPGWWPLARLLPRSVLLYDCMDNHHGFAEAGPTLAADEAATIAGVDALVVSSVWLREAFKEQRPELRMVRNGCDPEHFKPSAPSGDGARMVIGYFGAMAQWFDADLVRQVAEAFPQHELLLVGADSAGVLESLQNCENIRALGERPYAELPQHVQRMDICLIPFLINDLTRATNPVKAYEALAAGKPVVATPMPELVDEDFGGHVRIAPRGPEFVATVAAALEDARDSEQMAARREVAIRHDWAHRAEQLLEAIEAAPRPTASVVIVTWNGVELSRRCLASVLEDPAAPELEVIVVDNASTDETSTWLDELASEARVRVIRNADNRGFAAACNQGLAAARGDLLVILNNDIVVTPGWLRTMHRHFREQPELGLLGPVTNNIGNEARIVTGYERDLEAMQEEQRAYTASHAGRSFELAVLAFFCVAIPRDVYETVGDLDENFGMGFFEDDDYAQRVRQIGRRVLCAEDVFVHHELSASFGKIDQGARRELFERNRAYYESKWGAWEPHSYRPPSD
;
A
#
# COMPACT_ATOMS: atom_id res chain seq x y z
N MET A 1 -5.18 -35.58 31.83
CA MET A 1 -5.61 -35.92 33.20
C MET A 1 -6.18 -34.65 33.81
N ASP A 2 -7.47 -34.39 33.98
CA ASP A 2 -8.77 -35.02 33.70
C ASP A 2 -9.74 -33.81 33.65
N ALA A 3 -10.53 -33.61 32.60
CA ALA A 3 -11.92 -34.07 32.43
C ALA A 3 -12.90 -33.66 33.57
N SER A 4 -13.85 -32.76 33.29
CA SER A 4 -15.27 -33.12 33.02
C SER A 4 -16.26 -31.97 33.27
N ASP A 5 -17.06 -31.69 32.23
CA ASP A 5 -18.32 -30.95 32.21
C ASP A 5 -19.45 -31.70 32.94
N SER A 6 -20.50 -30.97 33.36
CA SER A 6 -21.89 -31.35 33.06
C SER A 6 -22.92 -30.20 33.24
N PRO A 7 -24.06 -30.26 32.51
CA PRO A 7 -25.02 -29.16 32.30
C PRO A 7 -26.35 -29.34 33.05
N ILE A 8 -27.24 -28.33 33.02
CA ILE A 8 -28.65 -28.46 33.44
C ILE A 8 -29.57 -27.72 32.46
N GLU A 9 -30.54 -28.47 31.94
CA GLU A 9 -31.71 -28.12 31.11
C GLU A 9 -32.97 -27.78 31.95
N ASP A 10 -33.91 -27.05 31.29
CA ASP A 10 -35.38 -27.05 31.39
C ASP A 10 -36.06 -26.54 32.70
N ALA A 11 -37.24 -25.89 32.71
CA ALA A 11 -38.34 -25.76 31.75
C ALA A 11 -39.33 -24.61 32.13
N GLU A 12 -40.20 -24.25 31.16
CA GLU A 12 -41.61 -23.80 31.27
C GLU A 12 -41.98 -22.41 31.85
N ASP A 13 -42.61 -21.53 31.05
CA ASP A 13 -44.09 -21.44 30.92
C ASP A 13 -44.55 -20.29 29.97
N GLY A 14 -45.60 -20.53 29.18
CA GLY A 14 -46.29 -19.53 28.31
C GLY A 14 -47.38 -18.71 29.06
N PRO A 15 -48.42 -18.11 28.41
CA PRO A 15 -48.75 -18.09 26.97
C PRO A 15 -49.25 -16.73 26.37
N ALA A 16 -49.24 -16.69 25.04
CA ALA A 16 -50.19 -16.15 24.03
C ALA A 16 -50.91 -14.78 24.16
N ARG A 17 -50.82 -13.98 23.08
CA ARG A 17 -51.93 -13.19 22.50
C ARG A 17 -51.81 -13.09 20.97
N GLU A 18 -52.87 -13.51 20.28
CA GLU A 18 -53.15 -13.35 18.85
C GLU A 18 -53.40 -11.90 18.44
N LEU A 19 -53.19 -11.56 17.16
CA LEU A 19 -54.08 -10.66 16.39
C LEU A 19 -53.96 -10.94 14.89
N GLY A 20 -55.12 -11.11 14.24
CA GLY A 20 -55.28 -11.62 12.88
C GLY A 20 -55.43 -10.59 11.77
N ALA A 21 -55.56 -11.13 10.56
CA ALA A 21 -55.76 -10.45 9.28
C ALA A 21 -57.16 -9.84 9.10
N THR A 22 -57.30 -8.83 8.21
CA THR A 22 -58.14 -8.88 6.98
C THR A 22 -58.31 -7.53 6.25
N ASN A 23 -58.34 -7.62 4.91
CA ASN A 23 -59.17 -6.93 3.90
C ASN A 23 -58.86 -5.54 3.27
N ARG A 24 -58.53 -5.62 1.96
CA ARG A 24 -59.25 -5.14 0.74
C ARG A 24 -59.45 -3.64 0.40
N ASN A 25 -58.95 -3.34 -0.82
CA ASN A 25 -59.55 -2.65 -1.99
C ASN A 25 -59.76 -1.12 -2.06
N HIS A 26 -59.24 -0.59 -3.18
CA HIS A 26 -59.87 0.26 -4.22
C HIS A 26 -59.51 1.75 -4.38
N ARG A 27 -59.13 2.04 -5.66
CA ARG A 27 -59.21 3.26 -6.51
C ARG A 27 -57.86 3.97 -6.73
N SER A 28 -57.24 3.93 -7.93
CA SER A 28 -57.62 4.32 -9.32
C SER A 28 -57.10 5.70 -9.71
N ASP A 29 -56.66 5.79 -10.97
CA ASP A 29 -56.47 6.95 -11.84
C ASP A 29 -55.04 7.51 -11.94
N LEU A 30 -54.32 7.17 -13.04
CA LEU A 30 -54.11 7.98 -14.28
C LEU A 30 -53.09 9.11 -14.02
N ILE A 31 -51.95 9.20 -14.72
CA ILE A 31 -51.82 9.71 -16.09
C ILE A 31 -50.46 9.30 -16.69
N ASP A 32 -50.56 8.76 -17.91
CA ASP A 32 -49.57 8.64 -18.97
C ASP A 32 -49.36 10.00 -19.65
N GLN A 33 -48.11 10.37 -20.01
CA GLN A 33 -47.85 10.99 -21.32
C GLN A 33 -46.36 11.05 -21.66
N SER A 34 -46.03 10.25 -22.67
CA SER A 34 -44.90 10.36 -23.58
C SER A 34 -44.91 11.60 -24.48
N ASP A 35 -43.72 11.94 -24.97
CA ASP A 35 -43.40 12.51 -26.28
C ASP A 35 -43.82 13.96 -26.61
N GLN A 36 -42.81 14.79 -26.93
CA GLN A 36 -42.81 15.56 -28.19
C GLN A 36 -41.44 16.23 -28.45
N ARG A 37 -40.80 15.79 -29.54
CA ARG A 37 -39.94 16.63 -30.39
C ARG A 37 -40.80 17.68 -31.11
N PRO A 38 -40.15 18.69 -31.73
CA PRO A 38 -40.22 18.69 -33.19
C PRO A 38 -38.87 18.99 -33.87
N SER A 39 -38.73 18.41 -35.05
CA SER A 39 -37.68 18.63 -36.04
C SER A 39 -38.18 19.53 -37.19
N LYS A 40 -37.23 20.19 -37.87
CA LYS A 40 -37.14 20.57 -39.31
C LYS A 40 -36.26 21.83 -39.40
N GLY A 41 -35.22 21.98 -40.22
CA GLY A 41 -34.68 21.18 -41.33
C GLY A 41 -34.16 22.16 -42.40
N ALA A 42 -32.92 22.02 -42.86
CA ALA A 42 -32.46 22.38 -44.21
C ALA A 42 -31.01 21.90 -44.42
N SER A 43 -30.79 21.22 -45.54
CA SER A 43 -29.56 20.60 -46.04
C SER A 43 -28.94 21.38 -47.20
N LEU A 44 -27.71 20.97 -47.55
CA LEU A 44 -26.94 21.09 -48.82
C LEU A 44 -25.71 22.00 -48.70
N ASP A 45 -24.51 21.41 -48.58
CA ASP A 45 -23.62 20.90 -49.66
C ASP A 45 -22.77 22.03 -50.27
N GLU A 46 -21.44 21.97 -50.05
CA GLU A 46 -20.42 22.01 -51.11
C GLU A 46 -18.99 21.90 -50.52
N ARG A 47 -18.20 21.01 -51.13
CA ARG A 47 -16.74 20.80 -51.04
C ARG A 47 -16.19 21.03 -52.48
N PRO A 48 -14.86 20.96 -52.75
CA PRO A 48 -13.65 21.54 -52.13
C PRO A 48 -12.82 22.27 -53.25
N PRO A 49 -11.45 22.44 -53.30
CA PRO A 49 -10.42 21.38 -53.18
C PRO A 49 -9.06 21.77 -52.53
N SER A 50 -8.24 20.72 -52.43
CA SER A 50 -6.83 20.50 -52.01
C SER A 50 -5.71 21.41 -52.57
N ALA A 51 -4.58 21.51 -51.86
CA ALA A 51 -3.25 20.94 -52.24
C ALA A 51 -2.05 21.48 -51.40
N THR A 52 -1.20 20.57 -50.92
CA THR A 52 0.21 20.70 -50.48
C THR A 52 1.18 20.82 -51.69
N PRO A 53 2.55 20.84 -51.58
CA PRO A 53 3.51 21.10 -50.49
C PRO A 53 4.69 22.04 -50.91
N GLY A 54 5.65 22.34 -50.01
CA GLY A 54 7.06 22.57 -50.44
C GLY A 54 7.99 23.48 -49.60
N ALA A 55 9.01 22.84 -49.02
CA ALA A 55 10.43 23.26 -48.91
C ALA A 55 10.91 24.39 -47.96
N THR A 56 11.68 23.96 -46.95
CA THR A 56 12.85 24.62 -46.31
C THR A 56 13.94 25.04 -47.32
N PRO A 57 14.80 26.07 -47.05
CA PRO A 57 16.02 25.84 -46.26
C PRO A 57 16.65 27.02 -45.47
N HIS A 58 17.42 26.61 -44.45
CA HIS A 58 18.69 27.13 -43.92
C HIS A 58 18.96 28.62 -43.55
N ARG A 59 19.26 28.75 -42.25
CA ARG A 59 20.15 29.69 -41.53
C ARG A 59 21.33 30.29 -42.32
N LYS A 60 21.63 31.57 -42.01
CA LYS A 60 23.01 32.07 -41.83
C LYS A 60 23.14 33.01 -40.61
N SER A 61 24.21 32.74 -39.88
CA SER A 61 24.84 33.44 -38.75
C SER A 61 25.08 34.93 -38.96
N TRP A 62 25.26 35.71 -37.87
CA TRP A 62 26.44 36.56 -37.61
C TRP A 62 26.55 36.87 -36.11
N ARG A 63 27.78 36.92 -35.61
CA ARG A 63 28.21 37.12 -34.22
C ARG A 63 29.03 38.42 -34.12
N LEU A 64 29.00 38.98 -32.91
CA LEU A 64 30.08 39.67 -32.17
C LEU A 64 30.40 41.16 -32.37
N ASN A 65 30.42 41.84 -31.19
CA ASN A 65 31.44 42.77 -30.65
C ASN A 65 31.48 44.22 -31.19
N THR A 66 31.78 45.27 -30.41
CA THR A 66 32.57 45.45 -29.18
C THR A 66 32.41 46.89 -28.63
N ALA A 67 32.65 47.10 -27.32
CA ALA A 67 33.44 48.21 -26.69
C ALA A 67 33.05 49.71 -26.89
N LEU A 68 33.29 50.70 -26.01
CA LEU A 68 33.86 50.86 -24.66
C LEU A 68 33.57 52.32 -24.17
N HIS A 69 33.38 52.50 -22.86
CA HIS A 69 33.80 53.62 -21.96
C HIS A 69 33.56 55.12 -22.30
N TRP A 70 32.95 55.85 -21.36
CA TRP A 70 33.62 56.81 -20.44
C TRP A 70 32.67 57.28 -19.32
N GLY A 71 33.21 57.51 -18.11
CA GLY A 71 32.45 57.72 -16.89
C GLY A 71 32.06 59.17 -16.57
N LEU A 72 31.25 59.36 -15.53
CA LEU A 72 31.18 60.58 -14.72
C LEU A 72 30.44 60.31 -13.40
N ARG A 73 30.96 60.91 -12.32
CA ARG A 73 30.48 60.84 -10.94
C ARG A 73 29.28 61.78 -10.70
N THR A 74 28.42 61.33 -9.77
CA THR A 74 27.56 62.11 -8.84
C THR A 74 26.50 63.08 -9.38
N ALA A 75 25.24 62.65 -9.33
CA ALA A 75 24.10 63.46 -8.87
C ALA A 75 22.91 62.53 -8.52
N ALA A 76 22.27 62.74 -7.38
CA ALA A 76 21.08 62.01 -6.94
C ALA A 76 19.79 62.68 -7.46
N SER A 77 18.71 61.88 -7.62
CA SER A 77 17.33 62.17 -8.08
C SER A 77 17.07 61.80 -9.56
N PRO A 78 15.91 61.23 -10.01
CA PRO A 78 14.58 61.06 -9.39
C PRO A 78 14.04 59.59 -9.36
N PHE A 79 14.90 58.59 -9.51
CA PHE A 79 14.49 57.19 -9.80
C PHE A 79 13.91 56.36 -8.64
N ARG A 80 13.82 56.87 -7.40
CA ARG A 80 13.32 56.06 -6.26
C ARG A 80 11.80 55.81 -6.34
N GLY A 81 11.00 56.82 -6.65
CA GLY A 81 9.54 56.66 -6.75
C GLY A 81 9.12 55.71 -7.88
N LEU A 82 9.80 55.77 -9.03
CA LEU A 82 9.53 54.89 -10.16
C LEU A 82 9.99 53.44 -9.88
N ARG A 83 11.11 53.26 -9.18
CA ARG A 83 11.61 51.95 -8.77
C ARG A 83 10.65 51.26 -7.79
N ASP A 84 10.13 51.98 -6.81
CA ASP A 84 9.23 51.41 -5.81
C ASP A 84 7.85 51.07 -6.42
N LEU A 85 7.35 51.89 -7.36
CA LEU A 85 6.17 51.56 -8.17
C LEU A 85 6.39 50.34 -9.08
N LEU A 86 7.57 50.21 -9.71
CA LEU A 86 7.92 49.04 -10.52
C LEU A 86 8.03 47.77 -9.66
N LEU A 87 8.60 47.88 -8.46
CA LEU A 87 8.73 46.77 -7.51
C LEU A 87 7.38 46.31 -6.97
N LEU A 88 6.46 47.25 -6.68
CA LEU A 88 5.08 46.93 -6.30
C LEU A 88 4.29 46.28 -7.44
N ALA A 89 4.46 46.76 -8.68
CA ALA A 89 3.85 46.16 -9.86
C ALA A 89 4.41 44.74 -10.15
N LEU A 90 5.72 44.55 -10.03
CA LEU A 90 6.38 43.24 -10.19
C LEU A 90 5.99 42.26 -9.07
N ALA A 91 5.86 42.72 -7.83
CA ALA A 91 5.41 41.89 -6.71
C ALA A 91 3.94 41.47 -6.85
N ARG A 92 3.06 42.36 -7.35
CA ARG A 92 1.66 42.01 -7.68
C ARG A 92 1.58 41.01 -8.84
N PHE A 93 2.40 41.20 -9.88
CA PHE A 93 2.47 40.29 -11.02
C PHE A 93 2.99 38.89 -10.61
N ALA A 94 4.02 38.83 -9.75
CA ALA A 94 4.55 37.57 -9.22
C ALA A 94 3.51 36.77 -8.40
N ARG A 95 2.63 37.45 -7.67
CA ARG A 95 1.51 36.82 -6.93
C ARG A 95 0.36 36.35 -7.83
N GLN A 96 0.26 36.85 -9.06
CA GLN A 96 -0.78 36.47 -10.02
C GLN A 96 -0.33 35.39 -11.00
N LEU A 97 0.93 34.94 -10.93
CA LEU A 97 1.41 33.83 -11.74
C LEU A 97 0.76 32.52 -11.25
N PRO A 98 0.07 31.76 -12.12
CA PRO A 98 -0.55 30.48 -11.74
C PRO A 98 0.46 29.49 -11.15
N SER A 99 0.00 28.64 -10.23
CA SER A 99 0.80 27.57 -9.62
C SER A 99 1.39 26.61 -10.67
N GLY A 100 0.68 26.37 -11.78
CA GLY A 100 1.08 25.47 -12.87
C GLY A 100 1.99 26.03 -13.98
N LEU A 101 2.56 27.24 -13.85
CA LEU A 101 3.47 27.77 -14.89
C LEU A 101 4.86 27.11 -14.82
N ASP A 102 5.42 26.71 -15.98
CA ASP A 102 6.74 26.08 -16.15
C ASP A 102 7.83 26.80 -15.31
N TRP A 103 8.51 26.03 -14.46
CA TRP A 103 9.58 26.50 -13.57
C TRP A 103 10.63 27.31 -14.32
N ARG A 104 10.96 26.95 -15.57
CA ARG A 104 11.96 27.67 -16.38
C ARG A 104 11.58 29.12 -16.63
N LEU A 105 10.28 29.43 -16.78
CA LEU A 105 9.78 30.80 -16.93
C LEU A 105 9.81 31.56 -15.61
N LYS A 106 9.50 30.89 -14.49
CA LYS A 106 9.63 31.48 -13.14
C LYS A 106 11.10 31.76 -12.79
N SER A 107 12.02 30.83 -13.07
CA SER A 107 13.47 31.03 -12.86
C SER A 107 14.00 32.16 -13.72
N LEU A 108 13.58 32.25 -14.99
CA LEU A 108 14.02 33.30 -15.89
C LEU A 108 13.50 34.68 -15.45
N PHE A 109 12.24 34.77 -15.02
CA PHE A 109 11.68 36.00 -14.45
C PHE A 109 12.42 36.45 -13.19
N PHE A 110 12.68 35.54 -12.25
CA PHE A 110 13.43 35.85 -11.03
C PHE A 110 14.91 36.12 -11.28
N PHE A 111 15.54 35.44 -12.24
CA PHE A 111 16.92 35.71 -12.65
C PHE A 111 17.08 37.10 -13.26
N LEU A 112 16.14 37.51 -14.13
CA LEU A 112 16.12 38.83 -14.75
C LEU A 112 15.77 39.94 -13.76
N THR A 113 14.95 39.66 -12.74
CA THR A 113 14.54 40.64 -11.71
C THR A 113 15.41 40.62 -10.44
N ARG A 114 16.31 39.64 -10.28
CA ARG A 114 17.23 39.47 -9.14
C ARG A 114 18.03 40.74 -8.77
N PRO A 115 18.57 41.53 -9.72
CA PRO A 115 19.28 42.76 -9.40
C PRO A 115 18.38 43.84 -8.79
N LEU A 116 17.09 43.84 -9.12
CA LEU A 116 16.10 44.81 -8.67
C LEU A 116 15.50 44.44 -7.30
N LEU A 117 15.42 43.15 -6.99
CA LEU A 117 14.83 42.61 -5.75
C LEU A 117 15.85 42.40 -4.61
N ARG A 118 17.12 42.76 -4.81
CA ARG A 118 18.17 42.68 -3.77
C ARG A 118 17.74 43.39 -2.48
N GLY A 119 17.66 42.62 -1.39
CA GLY A 119 17.32 43.10 -0.05
C GLY A 119 15.83 42.98 0.33
N THR A 120 14.96 42.50 -0.57
CA THR A 120 13.55 42.26 -0.27
C THR A 120 13.31 40.86 0.34
N ARG A 121 12.25 40.72 1.14
CA ARG A 121 11.86 39.44 1.79
C ARG A 121 11.62 38.33 0.78
N GLN A 122 11.03 38.63 -0.39
CA GLN A 122 10.78 37.63 -1.44
C GLN A 122 12.06 37.05 -2.06
N LEU A 123 13.13 37.85 -2.16
CA LEU A 123 14.42 37.31 -2.64
C LEU A 123 15.05 36.38 -1.61
N ARG A 124 14.84 36.63 -0.30
CA ARG A 124 15.30 35.71 0.76
C ARG A 124 14.50 34.42 0.78
N GLU A 125 13.18 34.48 0.65
CA GLU A 125 12.33 33.28 0.55
C GLU A 125 12.69 32.45 -0.70
N PHE A 126 12.96 33.09 -1.84
CA PHE A 126 13.43 32.38 -3.04
C PHE A 126 14.85 31.85 -2.89
N ASP A 127 15.79 32.63 -2.34
CA ASP A 127 17.16 32.17 -2.07
C ASP A 127 17.16 31.07 -1.01
N GLU A 128 16.21 31.01 -0.08
CA GLU A 128 16.00 29.92 0.89
C GLU A 128 15.43 28.66 0.23
N VAL A 129 14.44 28.80 -0.66
CA VAL A 129 13.90 27.66 -1.43
C VAL A 129 14.95 27.09 -2.40
N VAL A 130 15.73 27.97 -3.04
CA VAL A 130 16.83 27.58 -3.92
C VAL A 130 18.02 27.03 -3.12
N ALA A 131 18.38 27.62 -1.97
CA ALA A 131 19.42 27.09 -1.09
C ALA A 131 19.00 25.80 -0.40
N TRP A 132 17.71 25.57 -0.17
CA TRP A 132 17.19 24.30 0.33
C TRP A 132 17.24 23.21 -0.75
N ARG A 133 16.82 23.51 -1.99
CA ARG A 133 16.97 22.57 -3.14
C ARG A 133 18.40 22.39 -3.61
N ALA A 134 19.28 23.36 -3.37
CA ALA A 134 20.69 23.33 -3.75
C ALA A 134 21.62 23.08 -2.56
N ARG A 135 21.08 22.74 -1.38
CA ARG A 135 21.91 22.17 -0.30
C ARG A 135 22.50 20.89 -0.89
N PRO A 136 23.83 20.79 -1.02
CA PRO A 136 24.42 19.49 -1.09
C PRO A 136 24.00 18.85 0.23
N LEU A 137 23.17 17.80 0.17
CA LEU A 137 23.31 16.72 1.15
C LEU A 137 24.82 16.54 1.28
N ALA A 138 25.35 16.59 2.50
CA ALA A 138 26.72 16.14 2.70
C ALA A 138 26.70 14.68 2.22
N VAL A 139 27.13 14.48 0.97
CA VAL A 139 27.28 13.19 0.35
C VAL A 139 28.44 12.56 1.10
N ALA A 140 28.12 11.94 2.23
CA ALA A 140 28.79 10.71 2.60
C ALA A 140 28.66 9.83 1.35
N HIS A 141 29.80 9.53 0.73
CA HIS A 141 29.96 8.89 -0.58
C HIS A 141 28.68 8.18 -1.08
N SER A 142 28.01 8.76 -2.09
CA SER A 142 26.90 8.06 -2.75
C SER A 142 27.50 6.87 -3.48
N GLU A 143 27.41 5.71 -2.87
CA GLU A 143 27.65 4.44 -3.54
C GLU A 143 26.72 4.39 -4.76
N THR A 144 27.24 3.96 -5.90
CA THR A 144 26.40 3.83 -7.11
C THR A 144 25.31 2.78 -6.85
N THR A 145 24.17 2.82 -7.54
CA THR A 145 23.16 1.73 -7.47
C THR A 145 23.85 0.38 -7.71
N ALA A 146 24.85 0.29 -8.58
CA ALA A 146 25.65 -0.91 -8.80
C ALA A 146 26.51 -1.32 -7.59
N ASP A 147 27.09 -0.37 -6.84
CA ASP A 147 27.86 -0.64 -5.61
C ASP A 147 26.93 -1.05 -4.46
N VAL A 148 25.77 -0.40 -4.34
CA VAL A 148 24.72 -0.77 -3.39
C VAL A 148 24.21 -2.15 -3.74
N LEU A 149 23.88 -2.46 -4.99
CA LEU A 149 23.45 -3.79 -5.46
C LEU A 149 24.50 -4.89 -5.25
N ALA A 150 25.78 -4.58 -5.50
CA ALA A 150 26.89 -5.50 -5.28
C ALA A 150 27.18 -5.75 -3.78
N LYS A 151 26.89 -4.76 -2.92
CA LYS A 151 26.93 -4.89 -1.45
C LYS A 151 25.60 -5.37 -0.86
N ALA A 152 24.50 -5.25 -1.59
CA ALA A 152 23.12 -5.57 -1.20
C ALA A 152 22.78 -7.06 -1.40
N ARG A 153 23.77 -7.93 -1.18
CA ARG A 153 23.51 -9.01 -0.21
C ARG A 153 23.32 -8.35 1.17
N LEU A 154 22.24 -7.56 1.29
CA LEU A 154 21.81 -6.91 2.52
C LEU A 154 21.83 -8.00 3.58
N GLU A 155 22.50 -7.73 4.71
CA GLU A 155 22.75 -8.77 5.72
C GLU A 155 21.51 -9.64 5.90
N PRO A 156 21.67 -10.98 5.91
CA PRO A 156 20.53 -11.86 6.03
C PRO A 156 19.76 -11.43 7.28
N GLY A 157 18.56 -10.89 7.07
CA GLY A 157 17.64 -10.56 8.16
C GLY A 157 17.29 -11.84 8.91
N ASN A 158 16.55 -11.73 10.02
CA ASN A 158 16.04 -12.93 10.66
C ASN A 158 15.14 -13.70 9.68
N GLU A 159 15.65 -14.84 9.21
CA GLU A 159 15.04 -15.64 8.16
C GLU A 159 13.60 -16.07 8.46
N ALA A 160 13.23 -16.12 9.74
CA ALA A 160 11.92 -16.55 10.20
C ALA A 160 10.86 -15.43 10.26
N LEU A 161 11.25 -14.15 10.27
CA LEU A 161 10.34 -13.03 10.61
C LEU A 161 9.73 -12.29 9.41
N GLY A 162 10.27 -12.51 8.20
CA GLY A 162 9.88 -11.80 6.98
C GLY A 162 10.43 -10.38 6.89
N ASP A 163 10.37 -9.80 5.69
CA ASP A 163 10.76 -8.41 5.42
C ASP A 163 9.53 -7.48 5.47
N VAL A 164 9.74 -6.21 5.82
CA VAL A 164 8.68 -5.18 5.83
C VAL A 164 8.95 -4.16 4.74
N VAL A 165 7.93 -3.83 3.96
CA VAL A 165 7.96 -2.71 3.01
C VAL A 165 6.88 -1.72 3.43
N VAL A 166 7.27 -0.51 3.83
CA VAL A 166 6.36 0.56 4.23
C VAL A 166 6.22 1.55 3.08
N PHE A 167 5.03 1.67 2.52
CA PHE A 167 4.68 2.70 1.54
C PHE A 167 4.26 3.96 2.28
N GLY A 168 5.27 4.79 2.60
CA GLY A 168 5.16 5.91 3.52
C GLY A 168 4.31 7.06 2.99
N VAL A 169 3.54 7.68 3.88
CA VAL A 169 2.82 8.93 3.60
C VAL A 169 3.70 10.16 3.76
N ILE A 170 4.94 10.00 4.25
CA ILE A 170 5.86 11.11 4.53
C ILE A 170 7.32 10.69 4.25
N ASP A 171 8.21 11.62 3.87
CA ASP A 171 9.64 11.32 3.73
C ASP A 171 10.28 11.00 5.09
N TRP A 172 11.30 10.12 5.14
CA TRP A 172 11.88 9.63 6.39
C TRP A 172 12.37 10.76 7.30
N HIS A 173 13.15 11.69 6.73
CA HIS A 173 13.71 12.84 7.45
C HIS A 173 12.74 14.03 7.58
N PHE A 174 11.56 13.97 6.95
CA PHE A 174 10.57 15.03 7.03
C PHE A 174 9.57 14.72 8.14
N ARG A 175 9.73 15.37 9.30
CA ARG A 175 8.87 15.24 10.50
C ARG A 175 8.64 13.79 10.91
N VAL A 176 9.34 13.36 11.96
CA VAL A 176 9.14 12.03 12.54
C VAL A 176 7.70 11.90 13.05
N GLN A 177 6.99 10.89 12.54
CA GLN A 177 5.59 10.59 12.83
C GLN A 177 5.41 9.07 12.97
N ARG A 178 4.15 8.63 13.05
CA ARG A 178 3.75 7.22 13.17
C ARG A 178 4.49 6.28 12.19
N PRO A 179 4.60 6.56 10.87
CA PRO A 179 5.26 5.64 9.93
C PRO A 179 6.71 5.30 10.31
N GLN A 180 7.50 6.32 10.63
CA GLN A 180 8.91 6.14 10.96
C GLN A 180 9.09 5.44 12.32
N HIS A 181 8.23 5.72 13.29
CA HIS A 181 8.24 5.02 14.57
C HIS A 181 7.90 3.54 14.40
N LEU A 182 6.81 3.21 13.72
CA LEU A 182 6.43 1.81 13.46
C LEU A 182 7.50 1.08 12.66
N ALA A 183 8.05 1.69 11.61
CA ALA A 183 9.18 1.14 10.86
C ALA A 183 10.40 0.86 11.76
N THR A 184 10.69 1.76 12.71
CA THR A 184 11.81 1.59 13.65
C THR A 184 11.58 0.42 14.61
N GLU A 185 10.38 0.30 15.19
CA GLU A 185 10.06 -0.80 16.11
C GLU A 185 9.99 -2.16 15.40
N LEU A 186 9.44 -2.19 14.17
CA LEU A 186 9.47 -3.39 13.34
C LEU A 186 10.92 -3.80 13.03
N ALA A 187 11.82 -2.86 12.78
CA ALA A 187 13.24 -3.16 12.59
C ALA A 187 13.90 -3.69 13.88
N ARG A 188 13.56 -3.14 15.05
CA ARG A 188 14.05 -3.62 16.36
C ARG A 188 13.63 -5.05 16.66
N SER A 189 12.53 -5.52 16.10
CA SER A 189 12.14 -6.94 16.18
C SER A 189 13.05 -7.90 15.39
N GLY A 190 14.00 -7.39 14.60
CA GLY A 190 14.94 -8.16 13.79
C GLY A 190 14.54 -8.30 12.31
N ARG A 191 13.51 -7.58 11.86
CA ARG A 191 13.05 -7.54 10.45
C ARG A 191 13.84 -6.50 9.67
N ARG A 192 14.10 -6.76 8.38
CA ARG A 192 14.57 -5.71 7.46
C ARG A 192 13.40 -4.84 7.06
N VAL A 193 13.60 -3.51 7.02
CA VAL A 193 12.55 -2.56 6.68
C VAL A 193 12.98 -1.71 5.49
N PHE A 194 12.16 -1.72 4.44
CA PHE A 194 12.28 -0.86 3.27
C PHE A 194 11.17 0.19 3.30
N TYR A 195 11.54 1.43 3.56
CA TYR A 195 10.63 2.56 3.65
C TYR A 195 10.55 3.27 2.29
N VAL A 196 9.49 3.06 1.54
CA VAL A 196 9.23 3.72 0.25
C VAL A 196 8.75 5.14 0.51
N ALA A 197 9.60 6.12 0.20
CA ALA A 197 9.31 7.52 0.42
C ALA A 197 8.34 8.07 -0.65
N PRO A 198 7.42 8.99 -0.29
CA PRO A 198 6.52 9.64 -1.24
C PRO A 198 7.22 10.63 -2.17
N GLY A 199 8.44 11.06 -1.83
CA GLY A 199 9.28 11.89 -2.69
C GLY A 199 10.03 11.09 -3.75
N PHE A 200 9.61 11.22 -5.00
CA PHE A 200 10.26 10.57 -6.16
C PHE A 200 11.53 11.27 -6.64
N VAL A 201 12.44 10.49 -7.23
CA VAL A 201 13.60 11.01 -7.97
C VAL A 201 13.14 11.42 -9.37
N PRO A 202 13.27 12.69 -9.79
CA PRO A 202 12.89 13.07 -11.15
C PRO A 202 13.75 12.36 -12.19
N GLY A 203 13.13 11.65 -13.13
CA GLY A 203 13.84 10.95 -14.20
C GLY A 203 12.93 10.45 -15.32
N ASP A 204 13.52 10.24 -16.51
CA ASP A 204 12.83 9.78 -17.72
C ASP A 204 12.83 8.25 -17.88
N HIS A 205 13.49 7.54 -16.95
CA HIS A 205 13.65 6.09 -16.96
C HIS A 205 13.35 5.49 -15.58
N ALA A 206 13.01 4.21 -15.57
CA ALA A 206 12.84 3.45 -14.34
C ALA A 206 14.16 3.37 -13.56
N GLY A 207 14.04 3.25 -12.24
CA GLY A 207 15.19 3.13 -11.33
C GLY A 207 14.80 3.50 -9.92
N PHE A 208 15.77 3.38 -9.01
CA PHE A 208 15.59 3.73 -7.61
C PHE A 208 16.89 4.23 -6.96
N GLN A 209 16.73 4.93 -5.83
CA GLN A 209 17.78 5.25 -4.88
C GLN A 209 17.47 4.56 -3.55
N LEU A 210 18.51 4.05 -2.90
CA LEU A 210 18.40 3.34 -1.63
C LEU A 210 19.43 3.90 -0.65
N ASP A 211 18.95 4.45 0.46
CA ASP A 211 19.79 5.07 1.49
C ASP A 211 19.61 4.33 2.83
N ARG A 212 20.70 4.05 3.54
CA ARG A 212 20.64 3.40 4.86
C ARG A 212 20.31 4.41 5.95
N MET A 213 19.23 4.18 6.70
CA MET A 213 18.68 5.15 7.66
C MET A 213 19.20 4.99 9.09
N SER A 214 19.79 3.84 9.41
CA SER A 214 20.36 3.56 10.73
C SER A 214 21.63 2.72 10.60
N GLU A 215 22.65 3.06 11.40
CA GLU A 215 23.85 2.24 11.54
C GLU A 215 23.58 0.96 12.34
N GLU A 216 22.62 1.01 13.27
CA GLU A 216 22.29 -0.07 14.20
C GLU A 216 21.14 -0.95 13.71
N LEU A 217 20.15 -0.36 13.03
CA LEU A 217 18.93 -1.05 12.59
C LEU A 217 18.94 -1.29 11.06
N PRO A 218 18.36 -2.41 10.60
CA PRO A 218 18.27 -2.74 9.17
C PRO A 218 17.13 -1.97 8.50
N ILE A 219 17.27 -0.65 8.37
CA ILE A 219 16.28 0.24 7.76
C ILE A 219 16.89 0.96 6.56
N TRP A 220 16.18 0.92 5.43
CA TRP A 220 16.55 1.63 4.20
C TRP A 220 15.39 2.50 3.71
N GLU A 221 15.67 3.75 3.34
CA GLU A 221 14.74 4.59 2.58
C GLU A 221 14.90 4.30 1.09
N LEU A 222 13.78 4.03 0.42
CA LEU A 222 13.68 3.81 -1.02
C LEU A 222 13.02 5.02 -1.68
N ARG A 223 13.65 5.55 -2.72
CA ARG A 223 13.06 6.58 -3.60
C ARG A 223 13.00 6.07 -5.03
N LEU A 224 11.80 5.95 -5.58
CA LEU A 224 11.59 5.51 -6.97
C LEU A 224 11.78 6.67 -7.95
N ALA A 225 12.30 6.37 -9.14
CA ALA A 225 12.37 7.32 -10.24
C ALA A 225 11.00 7.50 -10.90
N ALA A 226 10.58 8.76 -11.10
CA ALA A 226 9.30 9.08 -11.73
C ALA A 226 9.42 10.32 -12.63
N PRO A 227 8.50 10.48 -13.60
CA PRO A 227 8.37 11.73 -14.33
C PRO A 227 8.12 12.92 -13.39
N SER A 228 8.58 14.11 -13.79
CA SER A 228 8.38 15.32 -13.00
C SER A 228 6.89 15.61 -12.77
N GLY A 229 6.51 15.88 -11.53
CA GLY A 229 5.14 16.26 -11.15
C GLY A 229 4.26 15.11 -10.66
N VAL A 230 4.72 13.86 -10.72
CA VAL A 230 4.03 12.73 -10.10
C VAL A 230 4.06 12.88 -8.57
N ARG A 231 2.91 12.70 -7.91
CA ARG A 231 2.75 12.75 -6.46
C ARG A 231 1.72 11.73 -6.02
N VAL A 232 2.01 11.02 -4.93
CA VAL A 232 1.09 9.99 -4.37
C VAL A 232 -0.15 10.61 -3.72
N TYR A 233 -0.05 11.86 -3.26
CA TYR A 233 -1.16 12.60 -2.64
C TYR A 233 -2.27 12.99 -3.64
N ASP A 234 -1.95 13.05 -4.94
CA ASP A 234 -2.91 13.37 -6.00
C ASP A 234 -3.84 12.18 -6.31
N GLY A 235 -3.59 11.00 -5.72
CA GLY A 235 -4.28 9.74 -5.99
C GLY A 235 -3.35 8.68 -6.58
N ALA A 236 -3.94 7.57 -7.00
CA ALA A 236 -3.24 6.48 -7.65
C ALA A 236 -2.54 6.94 -8.94
N VAL A 237 -1.27 6.53 -9.11
CA VAL A 237 -0.52 6.78 -10.35
C VAL A 237 -0.96 5.77 -11.42
N HIS A 238 -1.09 6.22 -12.67
CA HIS A 238 -1.56 5.40 -13.79
C HIS A 238 -0.66 5.50 -15.03
N GLY A 239 -0.89 4.63 -16.01
CA GLY A 239 -0.26 4.68 -17.33
C GLY A 239 1.26 4.53 -17.30
N ALA A 240 1.96 5.29 -18.15
CA ALA A 240 3.41 5.19 -18.30
C ALA A 240 4.19 5.53 -17.01
N ALA A 241 3.68 6.46 -16.19
CA ALA A 241 4.29 6.80 -14.91
C ALA A 241 4.20 5.63 -13.92
N LEU A 242 3.07 4.92 -13.90
CA LEU A 242 2.94 3.72 -13.07
C LEU A 242 3.89 2.62 -13.54
N GLU A 243 3.99 2.37 -14.85
CA GLU A 243 4.91 1.33 -15.35
C GLU A 243 6.38 1.68 -15.05
N GLN A 244 6.77 2.96 -15.12
CA GLN A 244 8.11 3.40 -14.73
C GLN A 244 8.40 3.12 -13.25
N LEU A 245 7.45 3.46 -12.37
CA LEU A 245 7.54 3.19 -10.94
C LEU A 245 7.57 1.68 -10.64
N ALA A 246 6.70 0.92 -11.31
CA ALA A 246 6.61 -0.54 -11.17
C ALA A 246 7.90 -1.22 -11.64
N ALA A 247 8.51 -0.76 -12.73
CA ALA A 247 9.80 -1.23 -13.20
C ALA A 247 10.93 -0.93 -12.19
N GLY A 248 10.95 0.26 -11.59
CA GLY A 248 11.91 0.59 -10.53
C GLY A 248 11.73 -0.27 -9.28
N LEU A 249 10.47 -0.55 -8.90
CA LEU A 249 10.17 -1.48 -7.80
C LEU A 249 10.63 -2.91 -8.14
N ARG A 250 10.35 -3.41 -9.35
CA ARG A 250 10.80 -4.75 -9.80
C ARG A 250 12.32 -4.89 -9.79
N GLU A 251 13.06 -3.86 -10.17
CA GLU A 251 14.52 -3.82 -10.10
C GLU A 251 15.01 -4.01 -8.65
N LEU A 252 14.39 -3.31 -7.69
CA LEU A 252 14.66 -3.50 -6.27
C LEU A 252 14.29 -4.91 -5.79
N LEU A 253 13.12 -5.42 -6.16
CA LEU A 253 12.65 -6.73 -5.73
C LEU A 253 13.61 -7.85 -6.18
N GLY A 254 14.12 -7.74 -7.41
CA GLY A 254 15.13 -8.66 -7.94
C GLY A 254 16.49 -8.56 -7.23
N ALA A 255 16.82 -7.38 -6.72
CA ALA A 255 18.08 -7.11 -6.04
C ALA A 255 18.14 -7.57 -4.58
N VAL A 256 17.06 -7.37 -3.85
CA VAL A 256 17.01 -7.50 -2.38
C VAL A 256 16.67 -8.92 -1.93
N ALA A 257 16.23 -9.77 -2.88
CA ALA A 257 15.80 -11.16 -2.64
C ALA A 257 14.87 -11.25 -1.42
N LEU A 258 13.83 -10.40 -1.41
CA LEU A 258 12.86 -10.38 -0.32
C LEU A 258 12.29 -11.78 -0.08
N ARG A 259 11.97 -12.12 1.17
CA ARG A 259 11.33 -13.42 1.50
C ARG A 259 9.82 -13.27 1.58
N HIS A 260 9.20 -13.75 2.66
CA HIS A 260 7.83 -13.36 3.03
C HIS A 260 7.81 -11.85 3.30
N VAL A 261 6.82 -11.14 2.75
CA VAL A 261 6.77 -9.67 2.83
C VAL A 261 5.52 -9.22 3.58
N ILE A 262 5.69 -8.28 4.50
CA ILE A 262 4.61 -7.46 5.05
C ILE A 262 4.64 -6.12 4.32
N GLY A 263 3.60 -5.82 3.55
CA GLY A 263 3.42 -4.52 2.90
C GLY A 263 2.52 -3.62 3.73
N ILE A 264 3.04 -2.53 4.30
CA ILE A 264 2.26 -1.53 5.03
C ILE A 264 2.00 -0.36 4.10
N ILE A 265 0.74 0.04 3.96
CA ILE A 265 0.31 1.13 3.09
C ILE A 265 -0.19 2.25 3.99
N ASP A 266 0.41 3.44 3.91
CA ASP A 266 -0.02 4.60 4.71
C ASP A 266 -0.93 5.56 3.92
N HIS A 267 -0.97 5.42 2.58
CA HIS A 267 -1.75 6.28 1.71
C HIS A 267 -2.31 5.51 0.50
N PRO A 268 -3.61 5.66 0.16
CA PRO A 268 -4.26 4.90 -0.92
C PRO A 268 -3.60 5.04 -2.30
N GLY A 269 -2.98 6.19 -2.58
CA GLY A 269 -2.26 6.42 -3.84
C GLY A 269 -1.13 5.41 -4.10
N TRP A 270 -0.66 4.67 -3.09
CA TRP A 270 0.34 3.62 -3.22
C TRP A 270 -0.20 2.27 -3.68
N TRP A 271 -1.52 2.05 -3.60
CA TRP A 271 -2.15 0.77 -3.91
C TRP A 271 -1.69 0.13 -5.24
N PRO A 272 -1.59 0.88 -6.37
CA PRO A 272 -1.16 0.30 -7.63
C PRO A 272 0.25 -0.34 -7.60
N LEU A 273 1.15 0.16 -6.73
CA LEU A 273 2.50 -0.37 -6.55
C LEU A 273 2.58 -1.41 -5.43
N ALA A 274 1.90 -1.15 -4.30
CA ALA A 274 1.94 -2.04 -3.14
C ALA A 274 1.44 -3.43 -3.48
N ARG A 275 0.40 -3.53 -4.32
CA ARG A 275 -0.14 -4.81 -4.78
C ARG A 275 0.85 -5.65 -5.59
N LEU A 276 1.93 -5.06 -6.12
CA LEU A 276 2.96 -5.80 -6.87
C LEU A 276 3.88 -6.60 -5.95
N LEU A 277 3.93 -6.34 -4.64
CA LEU A 277 4.84 -7.02 -3.73
C LEU A 277 4.62 -8.55 -3.75
N PRO A 278 5.59 -9.36 -4.17
CA PRO A 278 5.40 -10.81 -4.27
C PRO A 278 5.25 -11.43 -2.89
N ARG A 279 4.44 -12.50 -2.77
CA ARG A 279 4.36 -13.33 -1.55
C ARG A 279 4.09 -12.49 -0.29
N SER A 280 3.22 -11.50 -0.42
CA SER A 280 3.00 -10.47 0.59
C SER A 280 1.68 -10.61 1.35
N VAL A 281 1.69 -10.19 2.61
CA VAL A 281 0.49 -9.82 3.34
C VAL A 281 0.41 -8.30 3.33
N LEU A 282 -0.70 -7.74 2.85
CA LEU A 282 -0.87 -6.30 2.69
C LEU A 282 -1.77 -5.75 3.81
N LEU A 283 -1.29 -4.71 4.47
CA LEU A 283 -1.99 -3.96 5.51
C LEU A 283 -2.19 -2.53 5.04
N TYR A 284 -3.40 -2.00 5.18
CA TYR A 284 -3.64 -0.56 5.12
C TYR A 284 -3.68 0.03 6.53
N ASP A 285 -2.71 0.90 6.87
CA ASP A 285 -2.68 1.66 8.14
C ASP A 285 -3.31 3.04 7.90
N CYS A 286 -4.64 3.08 7.94
CA CYS A 286 -5.43 4.30 7.75
C CYS A 286 -5.35 5.17 8.99
N MET A 287 -4.37 6.07 9.01
CA MET A 287 -4.06 6.89 10.18
C MET A 287 -4.78 8.23 10.25
N ASP A 288 -5.36 8.70 9.13
CA ASP A 288 -6.07 9.97 9.03
C ASP A 288 -7.20 9.89 7.99
N ASN A 289 -8.14 10.83 8.06
CA ASN A 289 -9.11 11.04 6.98
C ASN A 289 -8.41 11.77 5.81
N HIS A 290 -7.87 11.01 4.85
CA HIS A 290 -7.10 11.58 3.75
C HIS A 290 -7.89 12.57 2.89
N HIS A 291 -9.21 12.43 2.77
CA HIS A 291 -10.10 13.37 2.07
C HIS A 291 -10.21 14.73 2.75
N GLY A 292 -9.90 14.80 4.05
CA GLY A 292 -9.95 16.03 4.85
C GLY A 292 -8.80 17.00 4.57
N PHE A 293 -7.77 16.58 3.83
CA PHE A 293 -6.63 17.43 3.47
C PHE A 293 -6.93 18.30 2.26
N ALA A 294 -6.35 19.51 2.23
CA ALA A 294 -6.57 20.46 1.14
C ALA A 294 -5.94 20.00 -0.18
N GLU A 295 -4.94 19.12 -0.08
CA GLU A 295 -4.19 18.54 -1.18
C GLU A 295 -4.79 17.24 -1.74
N ALA A 296 -5.91 16.76 -1.19
CA ALA A 296 -6.52 15.51 -1.60
C ALA A 296 -6.95 15.54 -3.08
N GLY A 297 -6.47 14.56 -3.85
CA GLY A 297 -6.82 14.41 -5.26
C GLY A 297 -8.27 13.92 -5.48
N PRO A 298 -8.85 14.18 -6.66
CA PRO A 298 -10.26 13.85 -6.94
C PRO A 298 -10.55 12.34 -7.04
N THR A 299 -9.54 11.49 -7.24
CA THR A 299 -9.69 10.03 -7.34
C THR A 299 -9.50 9.32 -6.01
N LEU A 300 -9.04 10.03 -4.97
CA LEU A 300 -8.56 9.43 -3.73
C LEU A 300 -9.60 8.55 -3.05
N ALA A 301 -10.90 8.88 -3.15
CA ALA A 301 -11.97 8.08 -2.57
C ALA A 301 -12.15 6.73 -3.26
N ALA A 302 -12.03 6.69 -4.59
CA ALA A 302 -12.04 5.44 -5.34
C ALA A 302 -10.77 4.62 -5.05
N ASP A 303 -9.63 5.30 -4.92
CA ASP A 303 -8.34 4.66 -4.60
C ASP A 303 -8.36 4.05 -3.19
N GLU A 304 -8.95 4.73 -2.21
CA GLU A 304 -9.11 4.22 -0.84
C GLU A 304 -10.07 3.03 -0.80
N ALA A 305 -11.20 3.10 -1.50
CA ALA A 305 -12.12 1.97 -1.60
C ALA A 305 -11.45 0.74 -2.24
N ALA A 306 -10.65 0.94 -3.29
CA ALA A 306 -9.88 -0.12 -3.92
C ALA A 306 -8.80 -0.69 -2.99
N THR A 307 -8.11 0.18 -2.24
CA THR A 307 -7.13 -0.22 -1.23
C THR A 307 -7.79 -1.08 -0.15
N ILE A 308 -8.89 -0.61 0.44
CA ILE A 308 -9.65 -1.31 1.48
C ILE A 308 -10.16 -2.67 0.98
N ALA A 309 -10.63 -2.77 -0.26
CA ALA A 309 -11.06 -4.05 -0.83
C ALA A 309 -9.87 -5.00 -1.12
N GLY A 310 -8.70 -4.44 -1.43
CA GLY A 310 -7.53 -5.18 -1.90
C GLY A 310 -6.56 -5.65 -0.81
N VAL A 311 -6.52 -4.99 0.35
CA VAL A 311 -5.63 -5.39 1.46
C VAL A 311 -6.17 -6.59 2.25
N ASP A 312 -5.25 -7.32 2.88
CA ASP A 312 -5.57 -8.44 3.77
C ASP A 312 -6.05 -7.93 5.13
N ALA A 313 -5.40 -6.90 5.67
CA ALA A 313 -5.76 -6.27 6.94
C ALA A 313 -6.03 -4.77 6.79
N LEU A 314 -6.96 -4.26 7.59
CA LEU A 314 -7.22 -2.83 7.76
C LEU A 314 -7.00 -2.44 9.22
N VAL A 315 -6.12 -1.47 9.44
CA VAL A 315 -5.91 -0.82 10.73
C VAL A 315 -6.33 0.64 10.63
N VAL A 316 -6.98 1.13 11.68
CA VAL A 316 -7.37 2.54 11.81
C VAL A 316 -6.84 3.15 13.11
N SER A 317 -6.53 4.45 13.10
CA SER A 317 -5.97 5.14 14.26
C SER A 317 -7.00 5.75 15.21
N SER A 318 -8.27 5.91 14.78
CA SER A 318 -9.31 6.63 15.52
C SER A 318 -10.67 5.94 15.49
N VAL A 319 -11.49 6.26 16.49
CA VAL A 319 -12.88 5.78 16.58
C VAL A 319 -13.68 6.27 15.38
N TRP A 320 -13.47 7.52 14.95
CA TRP A 320 -14.17 8.06 13.79
C TRP A 320 -13.93 7.23 12.52
N LEU A 321 -12.67 6.86 12.24
CA LEU A 321 -12.31 6.02 11.10
C LEU A 321 -12.85 4.59 11.25
N ARG A 322 -12.85 4.05 12.47
CA ARG A 322 -13.48 2.74 12.74
C ARG A 322 -14.95 2.77 12.38
N GLU A 323 -15.69 3.77 12.83
CA GLU A 323 -17.12 3.89 12.55
C GLU A 323 -17.39 4.09 11.05
N ALA A 324 -16.47 4.74 10.31
CA ALA A 324 -16.56 4.90 8.86
C ALA A 324 -16.40 3.57 8.10
N PHE A 325 -15.57 2.64 8.58
CA PHE A 325 -15.20 1.44 7.83
C PHE A 325 -15.69 0.11 8.40
N LYS A 326 -16.19 0.06 9.65
CA LYS A 326 -16.58 -1.19 10.33
C LYS A 326 -17.67 -2.00 9.62
N GLU A 327 -18.54 -1.34 8.84
CA GLU A 327 -19.57 -2.03 8.06
C GLU A 327 -18.98 -2.72 6.83
N GLN A 328 -17.93 -2.13 6.24
CA GLN A 328 -17.21 -2.69 5.09
C GLN A 328 -16.17 -3.74 5.48
N ARG A 329 -15.50 -3.54 6.63
CA ARG A 329 -14.43 -4.40 7.17
C ARG A 329 -14.69 -4.66 8.67
N PRO A 330 -15.60 -5.57 9.04
CA PRO A 330 -15.95 -5.83 10.44
C PRO A 330 -14.77 -6.37 11.28
N GLU A 331 -13.77 -6.95 10.63
CA GLU A 331 -12.54 -7.46 11.23
C GLU A 331 -11.44 -6.40 11.40
N LEU A 332 -11.68 -5.15 10.97
CA LEU A 332 -10.71 -4.08 11.10
C LEU A 332 -10.27 -3.90 12.56
N ARG A 333 -9.01 -3.53 12.76
CA ARG A 333 -8.45 -3.30 14.09
C ARG A 333 -8.14 -1.84 14.33
N MET A 334 -8.31 -1.39 15.57
CA MET A 334 -7.94 -0.05 15.97
C MET A 334 -6.55 -0.09 16.62
N VAL A 335 -5.60 0.63 16.04
CA VAL A 335 -4.24 0.81 16.59
C VAL A 335 -3.96 2.30 16.67
N ARG A 336 -4.15 2.86 17.87
CA ARG A 336 -3.95 4.29 18.13
C ARG A 336 -2.49 4.70 17.96
N ASN A 337 -2.25 6.01 17.97
CA ASN A 337 -0.88 6.53 18.04
C ASN A 337 -0.25 6.24 19.41
N GLY A 338 1.04 6.55 19.51
CA GLY A 338 1.82 6.44 20.73
C GLY A 338 2.86 7.53 20.85
N CYS A 339 3.83 7.32 21.73
CA CYS A 339 5.02 8.16 21.85
C CYS A 339 6.28 7.32 22.11
N ASP A 340 7.44 7.97 22.12
CA ASP A 340 8.67 7.42 22.70
C ASP A 340 8.85 8.03 24.12
N PRO A 341 8.50 7.31 25.19
CA PRO A 341 8.54 7.86 26.54
C PRO A 341 9.95 8.20 27.02
N GLU A 342 10.98 7.49 26.54
CA GLU A 342 12.37 7.75 26.92
C GLU A 342 12.91 8.99 26.20
N HIS A 343 12.52 9.22 24.94
CA HIS A 343 12.87 10.45 24.20
C HIS A 343 12.36 11.71 24.90
N PHE A 344 11.14 11.67 25.45
CA PHE A 344 10.51 12.80 26.14
C PHE A 344 10.72 12.81 27.66
N LYS A 345 11.57 11.94 28.18
CA LYS A 345 11.86 11.84 29.62
C LYS A 345 12.26 13.21 30.21
N PRO A 346 11.66 13.64 31.33
CA PRO A 346 11.99 14.91 31.95
C PRO A 346 13.47 14.99 32.37
N SER A 347 14.11 16.13 32.11
CA SER A 347 15.39 16.50 32.73
C SER A 347 15.14 17.40 33.96
N ALA A 348 16.19 17.64 34.76
CA ALA A 348 16.06 18.47 35.96
C ALA A 348 15.48 19.87 35.62
N PRO A 349 14.59 20.44 36.46
CA PRO A 349 13.95 21.72 36.17
C PRO A 349 14.99 22.82 35.95
N SER A 350 14.81 23.61 34.88
CA SER A 350 15.61 24.80 34.62
C SER A 350 14.69 26.02 34.54
N GLY A 351 14.68 26.86 35.56
CA GLY A 351 13.88 28.09 35.54
C GLY A 351 13.77 28.82 36.88
N ASP A 352 13.66 30.15 36.80
CA ASP A 352 13.28 31.04 37.90
C ASP A 352 11.75 30.92 38.07
N GLY A 353 11.30 30.31 39.17
CA GLY A 353 9.97 29.69 39.31
C GLY A 353 8.74 30.60 39.20
N ALA A 354 8.87 31.89 38.94
CA ALA A 354 7.75 32.83 38.87
C ALA A 354 7.06 32.91 37.49
N ARG A 355 7.80 32.72 36.38
CA ARG A 355 7.23 32.79 35.02
C ARG A 355 6.92 31.38 34.50
N MET A 356 5.68 31.16 34.08
CA MET A 356 5.25 29.91 33.45
C MET A 356 5.37 29.99 31.92
N VAL A 357 5.54 28.84 31.27
CA VAL A 357 5.57 28.70 29.81
C VAL A 357 4.37 27.85 29.35
N ILE A 358 3.48 28.47 28.58
CA ILE A 358 2.33 27.83 27.95
C ILE A 358 2.73 27.45 26.52
N GLY A 359 2.76 26.16 26.20
CA GLY A 359 3.40 25.67 25.00
C GLY A 359 2.45 25.07 23.96
N TYR A 360 2.82 25.18 22.69
CA TYR A 360 2.32 24.31 21.62
C TYR A 360 3.51 23.83 20.78
N PHE A 361 3.46 22.58 20.34
CA PHE A 361 4.38 22.05 19.35
C PHE A 361 3.66 21.23 18.28
N GLY A 362 4.13 21.35 17.04
CA GLY A 362 3.55 20.72 15.85
C GLY A 362 3.27 21.73 14.74
N ALA A 363 2.77 21.25 13.60
CA ALA A 363 2.42 22.12 12.48
C ALA A 363 1.26 23.06 12.83
N MET A 364 1.39 24.33 12.48
CA MET A 364 0.33 25.34 12.55
C MET A 364 -0.26 25.51 11.15
N ALA A 365 -1.30 24.74 10.87
CA ALA A 365 -2.00 24.73 9.58
C ALA A 365 -3.48 25.11 9.75
N GLN A 366 -4.33 24.85 8.75
CA GLN A 366 -5.75 25.27 8.76
C GLN A 366 -6.60 24.74 9.94
N TRP A 367 -6.14 23.69 10.63
CA TRP A 367 -6.78 23.16 11.83
C TRP A 367 -6.37 23.88 13.11
N PHE A 368 -5.37 24.76 13.07
CA PHE A 368 -4.86 25.46 14.25
C PHE A 368 -5.71 26.71 14.58
N ASP A 369 -6.16 26.81 15.83
CA ASP A 369 -7.01 27.89 16.29
C ASP A 369 -6.20 29.09 16.83
N ALA A 370 -5.78 29.96 15.91
CA ALA A 370 -5.01 31.15 16.26
C ALA A 370 -5.77 32.10 17.21
N ASP A 371 -7.08 32.23 17.04
CA ASP A 371 -7.90 33.12 17.88
C ASP A 371 -7.98 32.64 19.34
N LEU A 372 -7.99 31.34 19.57
CA LEU A 372 -7.95 30.77 20.91
C LEU A 372 -6.58 30.97 21.57
N VAL A 373 -5.50 30.79 20.81
CA VAL A 373 -4.14 31.08 21.30
C VAL A 373 -3.98 32.57 21.63
N ARG A 374 -4.55 33.47 20.82
CA ARG A 374 -4.59 34.91 21.11
C ARG A 374 -5.30 35.20 22.43
N GLN A 375 -6.47 34.59 22.66
CA GLN A 375 -7.21 34.75 23.92
C GLN A 375 -6.40 34.28 25.13
N VAL A 376 -5.67 33.16 25.01
CA VAL A 376 -4.77 32.69 26.07
C VAL A 376 -3.61 33.67 26.28
N ALA A 377 -2.99 34.19 25.22
CA ALA A 377 -1.94 35.21 25.32
C ALA A 377 -2.42 36.46 26.05
N GLU A 378 -3.60 36.97 25.71
CA GLU A 378 -4.20 38.17 26.31
C GLU A 378 -4.58 37.96 27.78
N ALA A 379 -5.01 36.74 28.15
CA ALA A 379 -5.38 36.41 29.52
C ALA A 379 -4.19 36.20 30.46
N PHE A 380 -3.02 35.82 29.91
CA PHE A 380 -1.81 35.53 30.70
C PHE A 380 -0.59 36.36 30.24
N PRO A 381 -0.64 37.69 30.25
CA PRO A 381 0.46 38.56 29.79
C PRO A 381 1.76 38.39 30.60
N GLN A 382 1.65 37.89 31.83
CA GLN A 382 2.79 37.59 32.73
C GLN A 382 3.52 36.29 32.39
N HIS A 383 2.97 35.44 31.53
CA HIS A 383 3.55 34.13 31.15
C HIS A 383 4.07 34.16 29.71
N GLU A 384 4.95 33.22 29.34
CA GLU A 384 5.41 33.06 27.95
C GLU A 384 4.48 32.08 27.22
N LEU A 385 4.09 32.40 25.98
CA LEU A 385 3.48 31.44 25.07
C LEU A 385 4.52 30.98 24.05
N LEU A 386 4.92 29.72 24.11
CA LEU A 386 5.96 29.14 23.26
C LEU A 386 5.34 28.30 22.14
N LEU A 387 5.49 28.73 20.89
CA LEU A 387 5.01 28.02 19.70
C LEU A 387 6.19 27.41 18.93
N VAL A 388 6.18 26.09 18.74
CA VAL A 388 7.25 25.35 18.06
C VAL A 388 6.69 24.56 16.88
N GLY A 389 7.09 24.90 15.65
CA GLY A 389 6.64 24.21 14.45
C GLY A 389 6.52 25.11 13.24
N ALA A 390 6.29 24.50 12.08
CA ALA A 390 6.09 25.23 10.83
C ALA A 390 4.73 25.93 10.82
N ASP A 391 4.70 27.15 10.30
CA ASP A 391 3.49 27.94 10.06
C ASP A 391 3.14 27.90 8.56
N SER A 392 2.22 27.02 8.18
CA SER A 392 1.74 26.92 6.80
C SER A 392 0.46 27.71 6.54
N ALA A 393 -0.24 28.15 7.60
CA ALA A 393 -1.50 28.88 7.50
C ALA A 393 -1.38 30.39 7.78
N GLY A 394 -0.18 30.90 8.05
CA GLY A 394 0.02 32.31 8.40
C GLY A 394 -0.51 32.66 9.80
N VAL A 395 -0.53 31.67 10.69
CA VAL A 395 -1.00 31.81 12.09
C VAL A 395 -0.22 32.90 12.81
N LEU A 396 1.11 32.96 12.63
CA LEU A 396 1.96 33.91 13.35
C LEU A 396 1.67 35.37 12.97
N GLU A 397 1.17 35.63 11.76
CA GLU A 397 0.77 36.98 11.33
C GLU A 397 -0.45 37.46 12.14
N SER A 398 -1.41 36.57 12.42
CA SER A 398 -2.58 36.90 13.24
C SER A 398 -2.25 37.13 14.73
N LEU A 399 -1.11 36.61 15.18
CA LEU A 399 -0.64 36.67 16.57
C LEU A 399 0.37 37.80 16.84
N GLN A 400 0.73 38.59 15.83
CA GLN A 400 1.82 39.58 15.89
C GLN A 400 1.67 40.67 16.97
N ASN A 401 0.45 40.91 17.45
CA ASN A 401 0.16 41.94 18.47
C ASN A 401 0.31 41.42 19.92
N CYS A 402 0.58 40.12 20.11
CA CYS A 402 0.76 39.53 21.44
C CYS A 402 2.26 39.51 21.79
N GLU A 403 2.69 40.42 22.68
CA GLU A 403 4.11 40.58 23.04
C GLU A 403 4.69 39.37 23.81
N ASN A 404 3.83 38.55 24.42
CA ASN A 404 4.21 37.38 25.21
C ASN A 404 4.31 36.08 24.38
N ILE A 405 4.07 36.13 23.07
CA ILE A 405 4.21 34.97 22.18
C ILE A 405 5.63 34.90 21.61
N ARG A 406 6.25 33.72 21.74
CA ARG A 406 7.53 33.37 21.15
C ARG A 406 7.36 32.20 20.20
N ALA A 407 7.64 32.42 18.92
CA ALA A 407 7.66 31.36 17.91
C ALA A 407 9.11 30.93 17.59
N LEU A 408 9.38 29.63 17.58
CA LEU A 408 10.71 29.08 17.25
C LEU A 408 10.83 28.52 15.83
N GLY A 409 9.73 28.49 15.08
CA GLY A 409 9.65 27.82 13.78
C GLY A 409 9.79 26.30 13.91
N GLU A 410 9.97 25.63 12.77
CA GLU A 410 10.19 24.18 12.70
C GLU A 410 11.52 23.78 13.36
N ARG A 411 11.48 22.68 14.12
CA ARG A 411 12.64 22.13 14.85
C ARG A 411 12.80 20.65 14.54
N PRO A 412 14.04 20.12 14.47
CA PRO A 412 14.28 18.69 14.37
C PRO A 412 13.64 17.93 15.54
N TYR A 413 13.13 16.72 15.28
CA TYR A 413 12.52 15.88 16.31
C TYR A 413 13.47 15.59 17.49
N ALA A 414 14.78 15.45 17.21
CA ALA A 414 15.80 15.26 18.24
C ALA A 414 15.93 16.44 19.23
N GLU A 415 15.57 17.66 18.82
CA GLU A 415 15.61 18.87 19.67
C GLU A 415 14.29 19.09 20.42
N LEU A 416 13.20 18.44 19.98
CA LEU A 416 11.85 18.69 20.48
C LEU A 416 11.71 18.46 22.00
N PRO A 417 12.29 17.40 22.62
CA PRO A 417 12.20 17.20 24.07
C PRO A 417 12.70 18.40 24.88
N GLN A 418 13.77 19.07 24.43
CA GLN A 418 14.32 20.23 25.13
C GLN A 418 13.35 21.41 25.13
N HIS A 419 12.56 21.56 24.06
CA HIS A 419 11.52 22.57 23.97
C HIS A 419 10.29 22.22 24.80
N VAL A 420 9.84 20.96 24.76
CA VAL A 420 8.71 20.49 25.56
C VAL A 420 9.01 20.55 27.06
N GLN A 421 10.24 20.23 27.46
CA GLN A 421 10.67 20.33 28.87
C GLN A 421 10.57 21.75 29.43
N ARG A 422 10.82 22.77 28.59
CA ARG A 422 10.67 24.19 28.96
C ARG A 422 9.21 24.62 29.13
N MET A 423 8.27 23.90 28.55
CA MET A 423 6.84 24.17 28.70
C MET A 423 6.38 23.70 30.08
N ASP A 424 5.58 24.50 30.77
CA ASP A 424 4.90 24.06 32.00
C ASP A 424 3.58 23.38 31.68
N ILE A 425 2.88 23.84 30.64
CA ILE A 425 1.65 23.24 30.12
C ILE A 425 1.70 23.15 28.60
N CYS A 426 1.00 22.18 28.00
CA CYS A 426 0.88 22.03 26.56
C CYS A 426 -0.57 22.24 26.09
N LEU A 427 -0.74 22.93 24.97
CA LEU A 427 -2.04 23.19 24.36
C LEU A 427 -2.26 22.29 23.14
N ILE A 428 -3.51 21.93 22.87
CA ILE A 428 -3.97 21.40 21.57
C ILE A 428 -5.19 22.25 21.14
N PRO A 429 -4.94 23.46 20.59
CA PRO A 429 -6.00 24.42 20.27
C PRO A 429 -6.51 24.19 18.85
N PHE A 430 -7.26 23.11 18.61
CA PHE A 430 -7.66 22.70 17.26
C PHE A 430 -9.10 23.10 16.93
N LEU A 431 -9.32 23.55 15.69
CA LEU A 431 -10.65 23.66 15.10
C LEU A 431 -11.26 22.26 14.98
N ILE A 432 -12.52 22.08 15.38
CA ILE A 432 -13.22 20.81 15.24
C ILE A 432 -13.86 20.73 13.85
N ASN A 433 -13.32 19.86 12.99
CA ASN A 433 -13.77 19.57 11.64
C ASN A 433 -13.57 18.07 11.35
N ASP A 434 -13.92 17.60 10.14
CA ASP A 434 -13.84 16.17 9.83
C ASP A 434 -12.42 15.60 9.91
N LEU A 435 -11.40 16.40 9.58
CA LEU A 435 -10.00 16.02 9.74
C LEU A 435 -9.67 15.81 11.23
N THR A 436 -9.92 16.81 12.08
CA THR A 436 -9.57 16.73 13.50
C THR A 436 -10.48 15.82 14.32
N ARG A 437 -11.67 15.47 13.82
CA ARG A 437 -12.51 14.40 14.38
C ARG A 437 -11.88 13.02 14.19
N ALA A 438 -11.14 12.83 13.10
CA ALA A 438 -10.45 11.58 12.79
C ALA A 438 -9.01 11.52 13.34
N THR A 439 -8.45 12.62 13.82
CA THR A 439 -7.06 12.69 14.30
C THR A 439 -6.91 12.15 15.72
N ASN A 440 -6.07 11.12 15.90
CA ASN A 440 -5.55 10.68 17.21
C ASN A 440 -4.23 11.43 17.53
N PRO A 441 -4.19 12.48 18.37
CA PRO A 441 -3.08 13.43 18.37
C PRO A 441 -1.82 12.93 19.11
N VAL A 442 -0.74 12.64 18.36
CA VAL A 442 0.58 12.21 18.90
C VAL A 442 1.08 13.14 20.03
N LYS A 443 0.94 14.45 19.83
CA LYS A 443 1.38 15.49 20.78
C LYS A 443 0.80 15.38 22.20
N ALA A 444 -0.35 14.75 22.37
CA ALA A 444 -0.92 14.49 23.70
C ALA A 444 -0.05 13.47 24.46
N TYR A 445 0.30 12.35 23.82
CA TYR A 445 1.17 11.33 24.41
C TYR A 445 2.56 11.89 24.70
N GLU A 446 3.14 12.65 23.77
CA GLU A 446 4.47 13.26 23.94
C GLU A 446 4.52 14.27 25.11
N ALA A 447 3.48 15.09 25.26
CA ALA A 447 3.37 16.01 26.39
C ALA A 447 3.23 15.28 27.74
N LEU A 448 2.43 14.21 27.77
CA LEU A 448 2.26 13.37 28.97
C LEU A 448 3.54 12.61 29.32
N ALA A 449 4.29 12.12 28.33
CA ALA A 449 5.62 11.51 28.53
C ALA A 449 6.63 12.49 29.15
N ALA A 450 6.52 13.77 28.82
CA ALA A 450 7.26 14.86 29.45
C ALA A 450 6.67 15.33 30.79
N GLY A 451 5.59 14.70 31.28
CA GLY A 451 4.90 15.01 32.53
C GLY A 451 4.04 16.28 32.49
N LYS A 452 3.79 16.85 31.30
CA LYS A 452 3.11 18.13 31.14
C LYS A 452 1.59 17.94 31.12
N PRO A 453 0.81 18.79 31.82
CA PRO A 453 -0.63 18.81 31.63
C PRO A 453 -0.95 19.27 30.20
N VAL A 454 -2.01 18.70 29.64
CA VAL A 454 -2.49 19.04 28.30
C VAL A 454 -3.86 19.71 28.43
N VAL A 455 -4.05 20.85 27.78
CA VAL A 455 -5.36 21.49 27.61
C VAL A 455 -5.73 21.47 26.15
N ALA A 456 -6.85 20.85 25.81
CA ALA A 456 -7.24 20.58 24.44
C ALA A 456 -8.70 20.96 24.15
N THR A 457 -8.97 21.32 22.90
CA THR A 457 -10.33 21.44 22.39
C THR A 457 -11.02 20.07 22.36
N PRO A 458 -12.36 19.97 22.31
CA PRO A 458 -13.11 18.71 22.47
C PRO A 458 -13.02 17.79 21.25
N MET A 459 -11.83 17.24 21.00
CA MET A 459 -11.56 16.24 19.98
C MET A 459 -11.99 14.86 20.51
N PRO A 460 -12.76 14.05 19.75
CA PRO A 460 -13.27 12.75 20.21
C PRO A 460 -12.17 11.85 20.81
N GLU A 461 -11.02 11.81 20.14
CA GLU A 461 -9.87 10.98 20.52
C GLU A 461 -9.17 11.41 21.81
N LEU A 462 -9.43 12.62 22.32
CA LEU A 462 -8.84 13.12 23.56
C LEU A 462 -9.80 13.07 24.76
N VAL A 463 -11.07 12.77 24.50
CA VAL A 463 -12.10 12.55 25.54
C VAL A 463 -12.08 11.08 26.02
N ASP A 464 -11.21 10.27 25.43
CA ASP A 464 -11.10 8.83 25.64
C ASP A 464 -10.56 8.45 27.04
N GLU A 465 -10.96 7.27 27.53
CA GLU A 465 -10.48 6.66 28.77
C GLU A 465 -8.96 6.38 28.72
N ASP A 466 -8.39 6.22 27.52
CA ASP A 466 -6.96 6.02 27.28
C ASP A 466 -6.07 7.04 28.01
N PHE A 467 -6.53 8.29 28.11
CA PHE A 467 -5.78 9.35 28.78
C PHE A 467 -6.01 9.43 30.29
N GLY A 468 -6.88 8.58 30.86
CA GLY A 468 -7.14 8.50 32.30
C GLY A 468 -7.59 9.82 32.95
N GLY A 469 -8.19 10.74 32.16
CA GLY A 469 -8.54 12.09 32.62
C GLY A 469 -7.36 13.07 32.75
N HIS A 470 -6.16 12.72 32.28
CA HIS A 470 -4.97 13.57 32.36
C HIS A 470 -4.88 14.63 31.26
N VAL A 471 -5.75 14.56 30.24
CA VAL A 471 -5.97 15.61 29.25
C VAL A 471 -7.21 16.41 29.66
N ARG A 472 -7.07 17.73 29.82
CA ARG A 472 -8.18 18.61 30.19
C ARG A 472 -8.87 19.16 28.95
N ILE A 473 -10.13 18.81 28.81
CA ILE A 473 -10.95 19.17 27.65
C ILE A 473 -11.79 20.41 27.97
N ALA A 474 -11.75 21.40 27.08
CA ALA A 474 -12.58 22.59 27.21
C ALA A 474 -13.03 23.11 25.84
N PRO A 475 -14.27 23.60 25.71
CA PRO A 475 -14.71 24.25 24.49
C PRO A 475 -13.99 25.58 24.30
N ARG A 476 -14.00 26.08 23.06
CA ARG A 476 -13.38 27.36 22.69
C ARG A 476 -13.95 28.52 23.51
N GLY A 477 -13.13 29.53 23.78
CA GLY A 477 -13.54 30.77 24.44
C GLY A 477 -13.11 30.84 25.91
N PRO A 478 -13.89 31.53 26.78
CA PRO A 478 -13.53 31.76 28.17
C PRO A 478 -13.31 30.49 28.99
N GLU A 479 -14.04 29.42 28.69
CA GLU A 479 -13.90 28.13 29.39
C GLU A 479 -12.53 27.52 29.15
N PHE A 480 -12.01 27.55 27.92
CA PHE A 480 -10.65 27.09 27.61
C PHE A 480 -9.59 27.86 28.41
N VAL A 481 -9.74 29.19 28.49
CA VAL A 481 -8.82 30.06 29.25
C VAL A 481 -8.89 29.72 30.74
N ALA A 482 -10.07 29.46 31.29
CA ALA A 482 -10.23 29.03 32.68
C ALA A 482 -9.59 27.66 32.94
N THR A 483 -9.71 26.71 32.01
CA THR A 483 -9.05 25.41 32.10
C THR A 483 -7.53 25.52 32.01
N VAL A 484 -7.01 26.44 31.19
CA VAL A 484 -5.59 26.80 31.18
C VAL A 484 -5.14 27.34 32.53
N ALA A 485 -5.90 28.26 33.15
CA ALA A 485 -5.59 28.78 34.47
C ALA A 485 -5.49 27.65 35.51
N ALA A 486 -6.49 26.76 35.54
CA ALA A 486 -6.47 25.62 36.44
C ALA A 486 -5.31 24.67 36.18
N ALA A 487 -4.84 24.54 34.92
CA ALA A 487 -3.72 23.65 34.57
C ALA A 487 -2.36 24.22 35.01
N LEU A 488 -2.25 25.55 35.16
CA LEU A 488 -1.05 26.20 35.67
C LEU A 488 -0.86 25.96 37.18
N GLU A 489 -1.94 25.74 37.94
CA GLU A 489 -1.91 25.55 39.39
C GLU A 489 -1.17 24.26 39.80
N ASP A 490 -1.36 23.16 39.06
CA ASP A 490 -0.76 21.85 39.31
C ASP A 490 0.25 21.41 38.23
N ALA A 491 0.69 22.34 37.37
CA ALA A 491 1.62 22.05 36.28
C ALA A 491 2.94 21.43 36.77
N ARG A 492 3.41 21.87 37.95
CA ARG A 492 4.69 21.48 38.56
C ARG A 492 4.52 20.53 39.74
N ASP A 493 3.33 19.99 39.96
CA ASP A 493 3.10 19.00 41.00
C ASP A 493 3.76 17.66 40.62
N SER A 494 4.67 17.17 41.47
CA SER A 494 5.49 16.00 41.15
C SER A 494 4.69 14.70 41.06
N GLU A 495 3.61 14.58 41.83
CA GLU A 495 2.74 13.39 41.81
C GLU A 495 1.93 13.35 40.50
N GLN A 496 1.36 14.49 40.11
CA GLN A 496 0.64 14.62 38.85
C GLN A 496 1.54 14.44 37.63
N MET A 497 2.76 14.98 37.67
CA MET A 497 3.76 14.75 36.61
C MET A 497 4.08 13.25 36.46
N ALA A 498 4.24 12.53 37.58
CA ALA A 498 4.50 11.09 37.55
C ALA A 498 3.29 10.31 37.00
N ALA A 499 2.07 10.65 37.43
CA ALA A 499 0.84 10.00 36.95
C ALA A 499 0.64 10.16 35.44
N ARG A 500 0.89 11.36 34.89
CA ARG A 500 0.83 11.63 33.43
C ARG A 500 1.83 10.76 32.65
N ARG A 501 3.04 10.58 33.20
CA ARG A 501 4.07 9.75 32.57
C ARG A 501 3.71 8.27 32.55
N GLU A 502 3.11 7.78 33.64
CA GLU A 502 2.65 6.40 33.71
C GLU A 502 1.61 6.10 32.63
N VAL A 503 0.70 7.04 32.34
CA VAL A 503 -0.20 6.92 31.21
C VAL A 503 0.57 6.83 29.89
N ALA A 504 1.50 7.75 29.61
CA ALA A 504 2.22 7.75 28.34
C ALA A 504 3.06 6.48 28.10
N ILE A 505 3.64 5.88 29.15
CA ILE A 505 4.42 4.63 29.06
C ILE A 505 3.57 3.46 28.54
N ARG A 506 2.27 3.42 28.84
CA ARG A 506 1.36 2.38 28.34
C ARG A 506 0.97 2.57 26.87
N HIS A 507 1.36 3.67 26.25
CA HIS A 507 1.03 4.04 24.87
C HIS A 507 2.32 4.28 24.06
N ASP A 508 3.30 3.39 24.20
CA ASP A 508 4.53 3.47 23.41
C ASP A 508 4.39 2.87 22.00
N TRP A 509 5.34 3.20 21.13
CA TRP A 509 5.36 2.70 19.75
C TRP A 509 5.66 1.20 19.63
N ALA A 510 6.38 0.60 20.58
CA ALA A 510 6.71 -0.82 20.54
C ALA A 510 5.42 -1.67 20.65
N HIS A 511 4.54 -1.34 21.60
CA HIS A 511 3.23 -1.97 21.73
C HIS A 511 2.36 -1.71 20.49
N ARG A 512 2.45 -0.54 19.84
CA ARG A 512 1.71 -0.28 18.58
C ARG A 512 2.19 -1.16 17.43
N ALA A 513 3.49 -1.40 17.33
CA ALA A 513 4.05 -2.31 16.33
C ALA A 513 3.61 -3.76 16.58
N GLU A 514 3.56 -4.21 17.83
CA GLU A 514 3.00 -5.51 18.20
C GLU A 514 1.53 -5.63 17.80
N GLN A 515 0.69 -4.65 18.13
CA GLN A 515 -0.73 -4.63 17.74
C GLN A 515 -0.93 -4.65 16.21
N LEU A 516 -0.02 -4.00 15.46
CA LEU A 516 -0.02 -4.02 14.01
C LEU A 516 0.31 -5.42 13.46
N LEU A 517 1.30 -6.11 14.05
CA LEU A 517 1.63 -7.49 13.70
C LEU A 517 0.48 -8.45 14.05
N GLU A 518 -0.14 -8.30 15.22
CA GLU A 518 -1.32 -9.09 15.59
C GLU A 518 -2.49 -8.90 14.61
N ALA A 519 -2.67 -7.68 14.08
CA ALA A 519 -3.69 -7.40 13.07
C ALA A 519 -3.43 -8.14 11.75
N ILE A 520 -2.16 -8.23 11.35
CA ILE A 520 -1.71 -8.99 10.18
C ILE A 520 -1.91 -10.48 10.41
N GLU A 521 -1.53 -11.00 11.58
CA GLU A 521 -1.65 -12.42 11.91
C GLU A 521 -3.10 -12.89 11.93
N ALA A 522 -4.01 -12.03 12.40
CA ALA A 522 -5.44 -12.30 12.46
C ALA A 522 -6.21 -11.94 11.19
N ALA A 523 -5.53 -11.44 10.16
CA ALA A 523 -6.16 -11.13 8.88
C ALA A 523 -6.80 -12.41 8.30
N PRO A 524 -8.03 -12.33 7.73
CA PRO A 524 -8.64 -13.46 7.06
C PRO A 524 -7.70 -14.01 5.99
N ARG A 525 -7.45 -15.33 6.04
CA ARG A 525 -6.64 -16.00 5.03
C ARG A 525 -7.55 -16.53 3.93
N PRO A 526 -7.13 -16.44 2.66
CA PRO A 526 -7.83 -17.13 1.59
C PRO A 526 -7.98 -18.62 1.93
N THR A 527 -9.04 -19.26 1.43
CA THR A 527 -9.16 -20.72 1.52
C THR A 527 -8.90 -21.35 0.14
N ALA A 528 -8.12 -22.43 0.11
CA ALA A 528 -7.82 -23.13 -1.13
C ALA A 528 -7.86 -24.66 -0.96
N SER A 529 -8.25 -25.37 -2.02
CA SER A 529 -8.18 -26.83 -2.09
C SER A 529 -7.25 -27.24 -3.22
N VAL A 530 -6.14 -27.89 -2.88
CA VAL A 530 -5.18 -28.41 -3.86
C VAL A 530 -5.47 -29.89 -4.11
N VAL A 531 -5.90 -30.22 -5.33
CA VAL A 531 -6.19 -31.58 -5.77
C VAL A 531 -4.96 -32.15 -6.47
N ILE A 532 -4.42 -33.24 -5.92
CA ILE A 532 -3.26 -33.95 -6.47
C ILE A 532 -3.68 -35.35 -6.87
N VAL A 533 -3.61 -35.67 -8.16
CA VAL A 533 -3.83 -37.03 -8.67
C VAL A 533 -2.50 -37.76 -8.68
N THR A 534 -2.45 -38.98 -8.15
CA THR A 534 -1.26 -39.83 -8.15
C THR A 534 -1.53 -41.22 -8.74
N TRP A 535 -0.55 -41.73 -9.48
CA TRP A 535 -0.53 -43.08 -10.02
C TRP A 535 0.91 -43.55 -10.22
N ASN A 536 1.37 -44.47 -9.37
CA ASN A 536 2.71 -45.09 -9.44
C ASN A 536 3.86 -44.06 -9.52
N GLY A 537 4.04 -43.26 -8.47
CA GLY A 537 5.07 -42.20 -8.41
C GLY A 537 5.26 -41.64 -7.01
N VAL A 538 5.47 -42.51 -6.01
CA VAL A 538 5.52 -42.11 -4.59
C VAL A 538 6.53 -40.99 -4.30
N GLU A 539 7.75 -41.04 -4.86
CA GLU A 539 8.79 -40.04 -4.60
C GLU A 539 8.48 -38.66 -5.20
N LEU A 540 7.84 -38.63 -6.38
CA LEU A 540 7.35 -37.39 -6.97
C LEU A 540 6.24 -36.81 -6.09
N SER A 541 5.28 -37.65 -5.72
CA SER A 541 4.15 -37.26 -4.87
C SER A 541 4.59 -36.71 -3.51
N ARG A 542 5.62 -37.32 -2.89
CA ARG A 542 6.23 -36.84 -1.65
C ARG A 542 6.82 -35.45 -1.81
N ARG A 543 7.61 -35.22 -2.87
CA ARG A 543 8.26 -33.92 -3.13
C ARG A 543 7.25 -32.83 -3.46
N CYS A 544 6.25 -33.15 -4.28
CA CYS A 544 5.15 -32.25 -4.61
C CYS A 544 4.40 -31.83 -3.34
N LEU A 545 3.96 -32.80 -2.56
CA LEU A 545 3.22 -32.53 -1.33
C LEU A 545 4.03 -31.74 -0.30
N ALA A 546 5.32 -32.08 -0.11
CA ALA A 546 6.20 -31.33 0.76
C ALA A 546 6.29 -29.85 0.32
N SER A 547 6.48 -29.59 -0.97
CA SER A 547 6.55 -28.20 -1.49
C SER A 547 5.25 -27.41 -1.29
N VAL A 548 4.09 -28.07 -1.27
CA VAL A 548 2.79 -27.45 -0.99
C VAL A 548 2.60 -27.18 0.51
N LEU A 549 2.94 -28.15 1.36
CA LEU A 549 2.67 -28.10 2.80
C LEU A 549 3.67 -27.25 3.60
N GLU A 550 4.89 -27.07 3.08
CA GLU A 550 6.00 -26.36 3.73
C GLU A 550 6.08 -24.86 3.37
N ASP A 551 5.21 -24.36 2.49
CA ASP A 551 5.20 -22.94 2.12
C ASP A 551 4.71 -22.05 3.29
N PRO A 552 5.59 -21.23 3.91
CA PRO A 552 5.23 -20.43 5.07
C PRO A 552 4.27 -19.27 4.72
N ALA A 553 4.18 -18.89 3.44
CA ALA A 553 3.31 -17.83 2.96
C ALA A 553 1.94 -18.37 2.49
N ALA A 554 1.73 -19.68 2.61
CA ALA A 554 0.53 -20.33 2.11
C ALA A 554 -0.74 -19.79 2.80
N PRO A 555 -1.83 -19.60 2.03
CA PRO A 555 -3.15 -19.36 2.61
C PRO A 555 -3.63 -20.58 3.41
N GLU A 556 -4.81 -20.47 4.02
CA GLU A 556 -5.43 -21.65 4.63
C GLU A 556 -5.76 -22.64 3.51
N LEU A 557 -5.23 -23.85 3.57
CA LEU A 557 -5.40 -24.83 2.50
C LEU A 557 -5.68 -26.24 3.03
N GLU A 558 -6.41 -26.98 2.22
CA GLU A 558 -6.48 -28.43 2.29
C GLU A 558 -5.87 -29.04 1.02
N VAL A 559 -5.33 -30.25 1.15
CA VAL A 559 -4.81 -31.02 0.02
C VAL A 559 -5.63 -32.29 -0.11
N ILE A 560 -6.13 -32.57 -1.30
CA ILE A 560 -6.91 -33.75 -1.62
C ILE A 560 -6.07 -34.61 -2.56
N VAL A 561 -5.55 -35.72 -2.04
CA VAL A 561 -4.75 -36.66 -2.82
C VAL A 561 -5.65 -37.78 -3.32
N VAL A 562 -5.77 -37.92 -4.64
CA VAL A 562 -6.56 -38.96 -5.30
C VAL A 562 -5.62 -40.03 -5.86
N ASP A 563 -5.59 -41.19 -5.19
CA ASP A 563 -4.82 -42.35 -5.63
C ASP A 563 -5.60 -43.13 -6.68
N ASN A 564 -5.10 -43.11 -7.92
CA ASN A 564 -5.76 -43.69 -9.08
C ASN A 564 -5.38 -45.17 -9.28
N ALA A 565 -5.46 -45.95 -8.19
CA ALA A 565 -5.07 -47.35 -8.10
C ALA A 565 -3.57 -47.60 -8.30
N SER A 566 -2.72 -46.92 -7.50
CA SER A 566 -1.28 -47.21 -7.46
C SER A 566 -0.99 -48.62 -6.96
N THR A 567 0.08 -49.21 -7.49
CA THR A 567 0.58 -50.56 -7.16
C THR A 567 2.00 -50.54 -6.60
N ASP A 568 2.63 -49.37 -6.52
CA ASP A 568 3.91 -49.13 -5.85
C ASP A 568 3.71 -48.79 -4.37
N GLU A 569 4.74 -48.25 -3.71
CA GLU A 569 4.71 -47.89 -2.29
C GLU A 569 3.77 -46.71 -1.96
N THR A 570 3.09 -46.12 -2.95
CA THR A 570 2.18 -44.98 -2.77
C THR A 570 1.06 -45.30 -1.77
N SER A 571 0.45 -46.49 -1.84
CA SER A 571 -0.65 -46.86 -0.93
C SER A 571 -0.22 -46.81 0.55
N THR A 572 0.95 -47.38 0.86
CA THR A 572 1.52 -47.37 2.23
C THR A 572 1.83 -45.95 2.68
N TRP A 573 2.46 -45.15 1.82
CA TRP A 573 2.74 -43.75 2.13
C TRP A 573 1.47 -42.93 2.40
N LEU A 574 0.38 -43.19 1.66
CA LEU A 574 -0.90 -42.53 1.88
C LEU A 574 -1.56 -42.94 3.22
N ASP A 575 -1.32 -44.15 3.72
CA ASP A 575 -1.77 -44.55 5.06
C ASP A 575 -1.05 -43.75 6.16
N GLU A 576 0.25 -43.50 6.00
CA GLU A 576 1.02 -42.63 6.90
C GLU A 576 0.51 -41.18 6.85
N LEU A 577 0.21 -40.71 5.63
CA LEU A 577 -0.24 -39.35 5.36
C LEU A 577 -1.64 -39.06 5.89
N ALA A 578 -2.48 -40.07 6.11
CA ALA A 578 -3.82 -39.91 6.66
C ALA A 578 -3.85 -39.26 8.06
N SER A 579 -2.69 -39.17 8.74
CA SER A 579 -2.53 -38.46 10.01
C SER A 579 -2.29 -36.94 9.88
N GLU A 580 -1.95 -36.43 8.69
CA GLU A 580 -1.79 -34.99 8.44
C GLU A 580 -3.17 -34.33 8.32
N ALA A 581 -3.47 -33.40 9.23
CA ALA A 581 -4.80 -32.79 9.36
C ALA A 581 -5.24 -32.01 8.10
N ARG A 582 -4.29 -31.49 7.32
CA ARG A 582 -4.56 -30.75 6.08
C ARG A 582 -4.80 -31.66 4.87
N VAL A 583 -4.55 -32.97 4.97
CA VAL A 583 -4.60 -33.89 3.84
C VAL A 583 -5.80 -34.82 3.91
N ARG A 584 -6.51 -34.93 2.78
CA ARG A 584 -7.57 -35.92 2.57
C ARG A 584 -7.18 -36.87 1.44
N VAL A 585 -7.30 -38.17 1.69
CA VAL A 585 -6.99 -39.20 0.68
C VAL A 585 -8.29 -39.80 0.11
N ILE A 586 -8.36 -39.90 -1.21
CA ILE A 586 -9.40 -40.63 -1.95
C ILE A 586 -8.71 -41.76 -2.72
N ARG A 587 -9.23 -42.99 -2.63
CA ARG A 587 -8.64 -44.17 -3.28
C ARG A 587 -9.59 -44.78 -4.29
N ASN A 588 -9.11 -44.97 -5.51
CA ASN A 588 -9.83 -45.70 -6.56
C ASN A 588 -9.42 -47.18 -6.59
N ALA A 589 -10.36 -48.04 -6.95
CA ALA A 589 -10.11 -49.48 -7.13
C ALA A 589 -9.39 -49.80 -8.45
N ASP A 590 -9.54 -48.92 -9.44
CA ASP A 590 -8.97 -48.99 -10.77
C ASP A 590 -8.52 -47.59 -11.24
N ASN A 591 -7.66 -47.52 -12.25
CA ASN A 591 -7.23 -46.23 -12.81
C ASN A 591 -8.36 -45.66 -13.69
N ARG A 592 -9.01 -44.60 -13.20
CA ARG A 592 -10.16 -43.96 -13.84
C ARG A 592 -9.79 -42.87 -14.85
N GLY A 593 -8.51 -42.67 -15.13
CA GLY A 593 -8.01 -41.56 -15.94
C GLY A 593 -7.88 -40.25 -15.15
N PHE A 594 -7.31 -39.23 -15.79
CA PHE A 594 -6.95 -37.96 -15.14
C PHE A 594 -8.19 -37.12 -14.79
N ALA A 595 -9.09 -36.89 -15.77
CA ALA A 595 -10.28 -36.08 -15.59
C ALA A 595 -11.19 -36.60 -14.46
N ALA A 596 -11.49 -37.91 -14.46
CA ALA A 596 -12.34 -38.51 -13.43
C ALA A 596 -11.71 -38.41 -12.03
N ALA A 597 -10.41 -38.61 -11.90
CA ALA A 597 -9.71 -38.47 -10.62
C ALA A 597 -9.68 -37.00 -10.14
N CYS A 598 -9.47 -36.04 -11.06
CA CYS A 598 -9.58 -34.62 -10.74
C CYS A 598 -11.00 -34.25 -10.27
N ASN A 599 -12.05 -34.70 -10.98
CA ASN A 599 -13.45 -34.46 -10.61
C ASN A 599 -13.77 -34.99 -9.21
N GLN A 600 -13.28 -36.18 -8.84
CA GLN A 600 -13.45 -36.73 -7.49
C GLN A 600 -12.82 -35.82 -6.42
N GLY A 601 -11.63 -35.29 -6.69
CA GLY A 601 -10.96 -34.35 -5.78
C GLY A 601 -11.69 -33.01 -5.69
N LEU A 602 -12.08 -32.44 -6.82
CA LEU A 602 -12.81 -31.17 -6.90
C LEU A 602 -14.18 -31.24 -6.22
N ALA A 603 -14.91 -32.35 -6.40
CA ALA A 603 -16.17 -32.57 -5.70
C ALA A 603 -16.03 -32.67 -4.17
N ALA A 604 -14.84 -33.06 -3.68
CA ALA A 604 -14.54 -33.15 -2.26
C ALA A 604 -13.96 -31.84 -1.67
N ALA A 605 -13.64 -30.85 -2.52
CA ALA A 605 -12.98 -29.60 -2.18
C ALA A 605 -13.91 -28.57 -1.54
N ARG A 606 -13.41 -27.86 -0.53
CA ARG A 606 -14.13 -26.87 0.28
C ARG A 606 -13.61 -25.44 0.17
N GLY A 607 -12.41 -25.23 -0.35
CA GLY A 607 -11.79 -23.91 -0.49
C GLY A 607 -12.44 -23.05 -1.59
N ASP A 608 -12.34 -21.74 -1.47
CA ASP A 608 -12.87 -20.77 -2.45
C ASP A 608 -12.07 -20.78 -3.76
N LEU A 609 -10.78 -21.11 -3.68
CA LEU A 609 -9.92 -21.33 -4.83
C LEU A 609 -9.58 -22.82 -4.97
N LEU A 610 -9.92 -23.40 -6.12
CA LEU A 610 -9.63 -24.79 -6.44
C LEU A 610 -8.35 -24.85 -7.27
N VAL A 611 -7.42 -25.73 -6.91
CA VAL A 611 -6.18 -25.90 -7.67
C VAL A 611 -6.02 -27.36 -8.06
N ILE A 612 -5.86 -27.63 -9.35
CA ILE A 612 -5.40 -28.94 -9.84
C ILE A 612 -3.89 -28.88 -9.96
N LEU A 613 -3.18 -29.83 -9.35
CA LEU A 613 -1.73 -29.89 -9.33
C LEU A 613 -1.25 -31.31 -9.59
N ASN A 614 -0.45 -31.51 -10.63
CA ASN A 614 0.16 -32.81 -10.89
C ASN A 614 1.19 -33.17 -9.82
N ASN A 615 1.32 -34.46 -9.54
CA ASN A 615 2.22 -34.98 -8.51
C ASN A 615 3.72 -34.86 -8.86
N ASP A 616 4.07 -34.45 -10.08
CA ASP A 616 5.44 -34.19 -10.54
C ASP A 616 5.78 -32.69 -10.58
N ILE A 617 5.01 -31.87 -9.87
CA ILE A 617 5.25 -30.43 -9.72
C ILE A 617 5.87 -30.11 -8.36
N VAL A 618 6.89 -29.26 -8.34
CA VAL A 618 7.42 -28.61 -7.15
C VAL A 618 7.08 -27.12 -7.22
N VAL A 619 6.29 -26.63 -6.27
CA VAL A 619 5.88 -25.23 -6.22
C VAL A 619 6.93 -24.34 -5.54
N THR A 620 6.93 -23.05 -5.87
CA THR A 620 7.82 -22.06 -5.24
C THR A 620 7.13 -21.34 -4.08
N PRO A 621 7.88 -20.83 -3.08
CA PRO A 621 7.27 -20.15 -1.94
C PRO A 621 6.32 -19.02 -2.35
N GLY A 622 5.15 -18.94 -1.69
CA GLY A 622 4.09 -17.96 -1.91
C GLY A 622 3.40 -17.99 -3.28
N TRP A 623 3.56 -19.08 -4.06
CA TRP A 623 2.89 -19.29 -5.34
C TRP A 623 1.36 -19.11 -5.23
N LEU A 624 0.73 -19.77 -4.25
CA LEU A 624 -0.72 -19.82 -4.11
C LEU A 624 -1.28 -18.48 -3.66
N ARG A 625 -0.57 -17.78 -2.79
CA ARG A 625 -0.88 -16.41 -2.36
C ARG A 625 -0.84 -15.44 -3.54
N THR A 626 0.18 -15.55 -4.39
CA THR A 626 0.28 -14.74 -5.61
C THR A 626 -0.82 -15.08 -6.61
N MET A 627 -1.17 -16.35 -6.78
CA MET A 627 -2.32 -16.76 -7.63
C MET A 627 -3.64 -16.17 -7.11
N HIS A 628 -3.90 -16.23 -5.81
CA HIS A 628 -5.10 -15.66 -5.20
C HIS A 628 -5.20 -14.14 -5.45
N ARG A 629 -4.08 -13.42 -5.39
CA ARG A 629 -4.03 -11.99 -5.71
C ARG A 629 -4.51 -11.69 -7.13
N HIS A 630 -4.08 -12.46 -8.13
CA HIS A 630 -4.54 -12.27 -9.52
C HIS A 630 -6.06 -12.36 -9.64
N PHE A 631 -6.70 -13.31 -8.95
CA PHE A 631 -8.17 -13.43 -8.95
C PHE A 631 -8.87 -12.28 -8.22
N ARG A 632 -8.32 -11.78 -7.12
CA ARG A 632 -8.85 -10.58 -6.44
C ARG A 632 -8.79 -9.35 -7.34
N GLU A 633 -7.72 -9.20 -8.10
CA GLU A 633 -7.46 -8.01 -8.92
C GLU A 633 -8.15 -8.04 -10.29
N GLN A 634 -8.44 -9.24 -10.80
CA GLN A 634 -9.04 -9.45 -12.11
C GLN A 634 -10.31 -10.30 -11.96
N PRO A 635 -11.45 -9.71 -11.56
CA PRO A 635 -12.70 -10.45 -11.35
C PRO A 635 -13.20 -11.20 -12.58
N GLU A 636 -12.74 -10.86 -13.79
CA GLU A 636 -13.06 -11.54 -15.04
C GLU A 636 -12.24 -12.83 -15.30
N LEU A 637 -11.23 -13.10 -14.48
CA LEU A 637 -10.32 -14.24 -14.62
C LEU A 637 -11.03 -15.55 -14.26
N GLY A 638 -11.00 -16.52 -15.18
CA GLY A 638 -11.58 -17.85 -15.01
C GLY A 638 -10.56 -18.93 -14.69
N LEU A 639 -9.41 -18.90 -15.35
CA LEU A 639 -8.32 -19.84 -15.11
C LEU A 639 -6.99 -19.11 -15.02
N LEU A 640 -6.15 -19.54 -14.08
CA LEU A 640 -4.79 -19.04 -13.93
C LEU A 640 -3.80 -20.21 -13.80
N GLY A 641 -2.74 -20.19 -14.60
CA GLY A 641 -1.62 -21.13 -14.47
C GLY A 641 -0.28 -20.40 -14.33
N PRO A 642 0.75 -21.08 -13.79
CA PRO A 642 2.08 -20.49 -13.63
C PRO A 642 2.93 -20.66 -14.90
N VAL A 643 4.03 -19.90 -14.98
CA VAL A 643 5.14 -20.28 -15.86
C VAL A 643 5.88 -21.50 -15.31
N THR A 644 6.55 -22.25 -16.20
CA THR A 644 7.29 -23.46 -15.82
C THR A 644 8.52 -23.71 -16.70
N ASN A 645 9.44 -24.54 -16.23
CA ASN A 645 10.64 -24.95 -16.97
C ASN A 645 10.31 -25.91 -18.14
N ASN A 646 9.21 -26.67 -18.04
CA ASN A 646 8.92 -27.73 -18.98
C ASN A 646 7.41 -27.86 -19.27
N ILE A 647 7.01 -27.43 -20.47
CA ILE A 647 5.66 -27.63 -21.03
C ILE A 647 5.72 -27.42 -22.55
N GLY A 648 4.75 -27.95 -23.29
CA GLY A 648 4.66 -27.80 -24.76
C GLY A 648 3.88 -26.57 -25.24
N ASN A 649 3.85 -25.47 -24.48
CA ASN A 649 3.13 -24.24 -24.85
C ASN A 649 3.89 -22.98 -24.38
N GLU A 650 3.23 -21.83 -24.46
CA GLU A 650 3.79 -20.53 -24.13
C GLU A 650 4.04 -20.33 -22.63
N ALA A 651 3.59 -21.21 -21.73
CA ALA A 651 3.95 -21.11 -20.31
C ALA A 651 5.41 -21.52 -20.02
N ARG A 652 6.12 -22.08 -21.00
CA ARG A 652 7.53 -22.48 -20.85
C ARG A 652 8.46 -21.26 -20.83
N ILE A 653 9.35 -21.23 -19.84
CA ILE A 653 10.47 -20.28 -19.76
C ILE A 653 11.82 -21.01 -19.84
N VAL A 654 12.87 -20.26 -20.19
CA VAL A 654 14.25 -20.76 -20.20
C VAL A 654 14.78 -20.75 -18.77
N THR A 655 15.37 -21.87 -18.34
CA THR A 655 15.98 -22.01 -17.02
C THR A 655 17.44 -22.45 -17.12
N GLY A 656 18.30 -21.92 -16.25
CA GLY A 656 19.74 -22.21 -16.22
C GLY A 656 20.14 -23.30 -15.22
N TYR A 657 19.32 -23.51 -14.18
CA TYR A 657 19.53 -24.56 -13.19
C TYR A 657 19.27 -25.97 -13.75
N GLU A 658 20.01 -26.97 -13.25
CA GLU A 658 19.80 -28.38 -13.59
C GLU A 658 18.77 -29.04 -12.64
N ARG A 659 19.17 -30.04 -11.85
CA ARG A 659 18.32 -30.71 -10.84
C ARG A 659 18.58 -30.20 -9.41
N ASP A 660 19.23 -29.05 -9.29
CA ASP A 660 19.50 -28.39 -8.01
C ASP A 660 18.31 -27.50 -7.63
N LEU A 661 17.58 -27.91 -6.58
CA LEU A 661 16.41 -27.19 -6.09
C LEU A 661 16.75 -25.86 -5.43
N GLU A 662 17.94 -25.71 -4.84
CA GLU A 662 18.35 -24.45 -4.21
C GLU A 662 18.66 -23.41 -5.30
N ALA A 663 19.42 -23.82 -6.33
CA ALA A 663 19.67 -22.99 -7.51
C ALA A 663 18.37 -22.62 -8.24
N MET A 664 17.42 -23.57 -8.33
CA MET A 664 16.07 -23.29 -8.84
C MET A 664 15.37 -22.20 -8.05
N GLN A 665 15.33 -22.31 -6.72
CA GLN A 665 14.64 -21.33 -5.87
C GLN A 665 15.24 -19.92 -6.01
N GLU A 666 16.55 -19.79 -6.14
CA GLU A 666 17.21 -18.49 -6.35
C GLU A 666 16.86 -17.89 -7.71
N GLU A 667 17.06 -18.65 -8.78
CA GLU A 667 16.81 -18.19 -10.16
C GLU A 667 15.35 -17.76 -10.35
N GLN A 668 14.42 -18.56 -9.82
CA GLN A 668 12.99 -18.32 -10.00
C GLN A 668 12.47 -17.20 -9.11
N ARG A 669 13.11 -16.93 -7.97
CA ARG A 669 12.83 -15.72 -7.18
C ARG A 669 13.20 -14.47 -7.96
N ALA A 670 14.35 -14.44 -8.63
CA ALA A 670 14.75 -13.31 -9.45
C ALA A 670 13.81 -13.12 -10.66
N TYR A 671 13.42 -14.21 -11.32
CA TYR A 671 12.47 -14.17 -12.44
C TYR A 671 11.11 -13.60 -12.00
N THR A 672 10.49 -14.20 -10.98
CA THR A 672 9.15 -13.77 -10.52
C THR A 672 9.15 -12.35 -9.94
N ALA A 673 10.24 -11.93 -9.28
CA ALA A 673 10.40 -10.55 -8.81
C ALA A 673 10.46 -9.53 -9.98
N SER A 674 11.22 -9.84 -11.03
CA SER A 674 11.30 -8.98 -12.23
C SER A 674 10.01 -8.96 -13.06
N HIS A 675 9.12 -9.94 -12.85
CA HIS A 675 7.82 -10.05 -13.52
C HIS A 675 6.64 -9.75 -12.60
N ALA A 676 6.87 -9.19 -11.41
CA ALA A 676 5.83 -8.95 -10.40
C ALA A 676 4.57 -8.28 -10.98
N GLY A 677 3.42 -8.92 -10.80
CA GLY A 677 2.11 -8.50 -11.31
C GLY A 677 1.89 -8.68 -12.82
N ARG A 678 2.82 -9.31 -13.55
CA ARG A 678 2.66 -9.57 -14.99
C ARG A 678 1.95 -10.90 -15.23
N SER A 679 1.10 -10.89 -16.25
CA SER A 679 0.43 -12.07 -16.79
C SER A 679 0.16 -11.86 -18.27
N PHE A 680 -0.08 -12.94 -18.99
CA PHE A 680 -0.46 -12.90 -20.40
C PHE A 680 -1.57 -13.91 -20.69
N GLU A 681 -2.32 -13.67 -21.76
CA GLU A 681 -3.48 -14.48 -22.11
C GLU A 681 -3.08 -15.72 -22.89
N LEU A 682 -3.76 -16.83 -22.59
CA LEU A 682 -3.59 -18.12 -23.26
C LEU A 682 -4.91 -18.61 -23.81
N ALA A 683 -4.85 -19.32 -24.95
CA ALA A 683 -6.03 -20.00 -25.45
C ALA A 683 -6.43 -21.20 -24.56
N VAL A 684 -5.41 -21.91 -24.06
CA VAL A 684 -5.53 -23.11 -23.23
C VAL A 684 -4.40 -23.11 -22.20
N LEU A 685 -4.73 -23.45 -20.95
CA LEU A 685 -3.76 -23.73 -19.89
C LEU A 685 -3.66 -25.24 -19.72
N ALA A 686 -2.44 -25.76 -19.65
CA ALA A 686 -2.24 -27.16 -19.32
C ALA A 686 -2.50 -27.41 -17.83
N PHE A 687 -3.24 -28.47 -17.51
CA PHE A 687 -3.73 -28.73 -16.15
C PHE A 687 -2.68 -29.39 -15.22
N PHE A 688 -1.38 -29.23 -15.54
CA PHE A 688 -0.31 -29.62 -14.61
C PHE A 688 -0.32 -28.76 -13.33
N CYS A 689 -0.75 -27.50 -13.45
CA CYS A 689 -1.00 -26.59 -12.35
C CYS A 689 -1.97 -25.50 -12.83
N VAL A 690 -3.22 -25.56 -12.37
CA VAL A 690 -4.25 -24.57 -12.71
C VAL A 690 -5.08 -24.22 -11.49
N ALA A 691 -5.29 -22.93 -11.27
CA ALA A 691 -6.20 -22.41 -10.27
C ALA A 691 -7.51 -21.96 -10.92
N ILE A 692 -8.62 -22.27 -10.25
CA ILE A 692 -10.00 -22.09 -10.72
C ILE A 692 -10.82 -21.52 -9.55
N PRO A 693 -11.45 -20.35 -9.69
CA PRO A 693 -12.40 -19.85 -8.70
C PRO A 693 -13.57 -20.82 -8.56
N ARG A 694 -14.06 -21.00 -7.32
CA ARG A 694 -15.20 -21.88 -7.05
C ARG A 694 -16.44 -21.53 -7.88
N ASP A 695 -16.77 -20.25 -8.01
CA ASP A 695 -17.93 -19.80 -8.82
C ASP A 695 -17.78 -20.20 -10.30
N VAL A 696 -16.55 -20.15 -10.83
CA VAL A 696 -16.24 -20.57 -12.20
C VAL A 696 -16.40 -22.08 -12.34
N TYR A 697 -15.87 -22.87 -11.40
CA TYR A 697 -16.05 -24.34 -11.40
C TYR A 697 -17.52 -24.73 -11.29
N GLU A 698 -18.28 -24.14 -10.38
CA GLU A 698 -19.71 -24.43 -10.18
C GLU A 698 -20.55 -24.03 -11.40
N THR A 699 -20.13 -23.01 -12.15
CA THR A 699 -20.79 -22.59 -13.40
C THR A 699 -20.44 -23.49 -14.58
N VAL A 700 -19.18 -23.89 -14.72
CA VAL A 700 -18.67 -24.65 -15.88
C VAL A 700 -18.92 -26.16 -15.73
N GLY A 701 -18.92 -26.66 -14.49
CA GLY A 701 -19.05 -28.07 -14.15
C GLY A 701 -17.76 -28.87 -14.34
N ASP A 702 -17.87 -30.18 -14.21
CA ASP A 702 -16.76 -31.13 -14.20
C ASP A 702 -15.93 -31.18 -15.50
N LEU A 703 -14.70 -31.71 -15.41
CA LEU A 703 -13.91 -32.11 -16.57
C LEU A 703 -14.61 -33.23 -17.34
N ASP A 704 -14.52 -33.21 -18.67
CA ASP A 704 -15.19 -34.21 -19.52
C ASP A 704 -14.45 -35.55 -19.44
N GLU A 705 -15.04 -36.51 -18.71
CA GLU A 705 -14.44 -37.84 -18.50
C GLU A 705 -14.32 -38.67 -19.79
N ASN A 706 -14.96 -38.26 -20.90
CA ASN A 706 -14.87 -38.98 -22.18
C ASN A 706 -13.48 -38.95 -22.81
N PHE A 707 -12.59 -38.03 -22.38
CA PHE A 707 -11.17 -38.04 -22.76
C PHE A 707 -10.38 -39.21 -22.12
N GLY A 708 -10.93 -39.88 -21.11
CA GLY A 708 -10.33 -41.09 -20.54
C GLY A 708 -8.95 -40.85 -19.91
N MET A 709 -7.91 -41.45 -20.49
CA MET A 709 -6.55 -41.46 -19.91
C MET A 709 -5.77 -40.13 -20.06
N GLY A 710 -6.34 -39.12 -20.73
CA GLY A 710 -5.79 -37.76 -20.86
C GLY A 710 -5.70 -37.27 -22.31
N PHE A 711 -5.19 -36.05 -22.49
CA PHE A 711 -5.24 -35.21 -23.70
C PHE A 711 -6.61 -34.59 -23.98
N PHE A 712 -6.60 -33.26 -24.19
CA PHE A 712 -7.72 -32.40 -24.60
C PHE A 712 -8.77 -32.10 -23.51
N GLU A 713 -8.66 -32.66 -22.31
CA GLU A 713 -9.54 -32.29 -21.19
C GLU A 713 -9.36 -30.83 -20.75
N ASP A 714 -8.13 -30.33 -20.82
CA ASP A 714 -7.72 -28.97 -20.50
C ASP A 714 -8.09 -27.99 -21.63
N ASP A 715 -7.88 -28.39 -22.89
CA ASP A 715 -8.40 -27.65 -24.06
C ASP A 715 -9.91 -27.45 -23.97
N ASP A 716 -10.67 -28.53 -23.70
CA ASP A 716 -12.12 -28.49 -23.57
C ASP A 716 -12.58 -27.57 -22.44
N TYR A 717 -11.96 -27.70 -21.26
CA TYR A 717 -12.34 -26.91 -20.10
C TYR A 717 -12.04 -25.42 -20.33
N ALA A 718 -10.89 -25.09 -20.92
CA ALA A 718 -10.54 -23.71 -21.26
C ALA A 718 -11.56 -23.09 -22.24
N GLN A 719 -12.04 -23.84 -23.24
CA GLN A 719 -13.09 -23.37 -24.14
C GLN A 719 -14.39 -23.09 -23.39
N ARG A 720 -14.82 -23.98 -22.49
CA ARG A 720 -16.04 -23.78 -21.69
C ARG A 720 -15.95 -22.56 -20.76
N VAL A 721 -14.80 -22.33 -20.14
CA VAL A 721 -14.55 -21.11 -19.34
C VAL A 721 -14.66 -19.85 -20.21
N ARG A 722 -14.10 -19.88 -21.42
CA ARG A 722 -14.19 -18.74 -22.35
C ARG A 722 -15.62 -18.51 -22.85
N GLN A 723 -16.42 -19.56 -23.03
CA GLN A 723 -17.83 -19.44 -23.43
C GLN A 723 -18.68 -18.68 -22.41
N ILE A 724 -18.34 -18.74 -21.12
CA ILE A 724 -19.01 -17.94 -20.08
C ILE A 724 -18.42 -16.54 -19.92
N GLY A 725 -17.55 -16.11 -20.84
CA GLY A 725 -16.97 -14.77 -20.89
C GLY A 725 -15.80 -14.54 -19.93
N ARG A 726 -15.25 -15.62 -19.33
CA ARG A 726 -14.10 -15.55 -18.43
C ARG A 726 -12.78 -15.70 -19.19
N ARG A 727 -11.71 -15.10 -18.65
CA ARG A 727 -10.37 -15.10 -19.26
C ARG A 727 -9.50 -16.25 -18.75
N VAL A 728 -8.49 -16.61 -19.53
CA VAL A 728 -7.51 -17.67 -19.23
C VAL A 728 -6.12 -17.06 -19.29
N LEU A 729 -5.43 -16.96 -18.15
CA LEU A 729 -4.14 -16.26 -18.06
C LEU A 729 -3.02 -17.17 -17.53
N CYS A 730 -1.79 -16.86 -17.94
CA CYS A 730 -0.60 -17.39 -17.31
C CYS A 730 0.12 -16.27 -16.53
N ALA A 731 0.36 -16.50 -15.25
CA ALA A 731 1.08 -15.59 -14.37
C ALA A 731 2.59 -15.72 -14.59
N GLU A 732 3.26 -14.60 -14.83
CA GLU A 732 4.72 -14.55 -14.96
C GLU A 732 5.42 -14.33 -13.62
N ASP A 733 4.68 -13.88 -12.60
CA ASP A 733 5.16 -13.76 -11.22
C ASP A 733 4.87 -15.01 -10.36
N VAL A 734 4.48 -16.12 -11.00
CA VAL A 734 4.33 -17.43 -10.35
C VAL A 734 5.05 -18.48 -11.16
N PHE A 735 5.99 -19.18 -10.51
CA PHE A 735 6.74 -20.26 -11.14
C PHE A 735 6.50 -21.60 -10.42
N VAL A 736 6.41 -22.67 -11.20
CA VAL A 736 6.48 -24.04 -10.68
C VAL A 736 7.46 -24.89 -11.50
N HIS A 737 8.19 -25.77 -10.83
CA HIS A 737 9.10 -26.71 -11.46
C HIS A 737 8.39 -28.01 -11.80
N HIS A 738 8.53 -28.47 -13.04
CA HIS A 738 7.91 -29.70 -13.54
C HIS A 738 8.98 -30.78 -13.78
N GLU A 739 8.91 -31.86 -12.98
CA GLU A 739 9.82 -33.00 -12.98
C GLU A 739 9.49 -33.97 -14.13
N LEU A 740 9.93 -33.61 -15.35
CA LEU A 740 10.12 -34.52 -16.50
C LEU A 740 8.95 -35.45 -16.91
N SER A 741 7.69 -34.97 -16.91
CA SER A 741 6.53 -35.65 -17.56
C SER A 741 6.44 -37.15 -17.26
N ALA A 742 6.63 -37.52 -15.99
CA ALA A 742 6.99 -38.89 -15.58
C ALA A 742 5.89 -39.94 -15.86
N SER A 743 4.63 -39.51 -15.97
CA SER A 743 3.47 -40.41 -16.15
C SER A 743 3.26 -40.84 -17.61
N PHE A 744 3.45 -39.95 -18.59
CA PHE A 744 3.26 -40.26 -20.02
C PHE A 744 4.45 -40.98 -20.66
N GLY A 745 5.61 -41.02 -20.00
CA GLY A 745 6.75 -41.83 -20.42
C GLY A 745 6.55 -43.34 -20.28
N LYS A 746 5.50 -43.77 -19.55
CA LYS A 746 5.20 -45.18 -19.25
C LYS A 746 4.20 -45.83 -20.21
N ILE A 747 3.54 -45.05 -21.07
CA ILE A 747 2.59 -45.54 -22.08
C ILE A 747 3.34 -45.86 -23.37
N ASP A 748 3.02 -46.99 -24.01
CA ASP A 748 3.53 -47.34 -25.35
C ASP A 748 3.28 -46.19 -26.35
N GLN A 749 4.29 -45.87 -27.18
CA GLN A 749 4.22 -44.72 -28.09
C GLN A 749 3.10 -44.85 -29.14
N GLY A 750 2.76 -46.07 -29.56
CA GLY A 750 1.65 -46.33 -30.48
C GLY A 750 0.31 -46.05 -29.81
N ALA A 751 0.10 -46.63 -28.62
CA ALA A 751 -1.10 -46.42 -27.84
C ALA A 751 -1.31 -44.93 -27.46
N ARG A 752 -0.23 -44.20 -27.14
CA ARG A 752 -0.29 -42.76 -26.87
C ARG A 752 -0.74 -41.96 -28.09
N ARG A 753 -0.26 -42.31 -29.29
CA ARG A 753 -0.65 -41.64 -30.54
C ARG A 753 -2.11 -41.92 -30.89
N GLU A 754 -2.55 -43.17 -30.75
CA GLU A 754 -3.95 -43.54 -30.98
C GLU A 754 -4.91 -42.84 -30.02
N LEU A 755 -4.55 -42.76 -28.74
CA LEU A 755 -5.30 -42.00 -27.74
C LEU A 755 -5.39 -40.52 -28.13
N PHE A 756 -4.27 -39.91 -28.51
CA PHE A 756 -4.21 -38.51 -28.92
C PHE A 756 -5.13 -38.24 -30.13
N GLU A 757 -5.03 -39.02 -31.21
CA GLU A 757 -5.85 -38.79 -32.41
C GLU A 757 -7.35 -39.03 -32.15
N ARG A 758 -7.69 -40.02 -31.31
CA ARG A 758 -9.08 -40.26 -30.90
C ARG A 758 -9.65 -39.07 -30.13
N ASN A 759 -8.91 -38.60 -29.12
CA ASN A 759 -9.36 -37.52 -28.26
C ASN A 759 -9.36 -36.17 -29.00
N ARG A 760 -8.41 -35.97 -29.93
CA ARG A 760 -8.43 -34.85 -30.87
C ARG A 760 -9.71 -34.84 -31.69
N ALA A 761 -10.08 -35.96 -32.32
CA ALA A 761 -11.29 -36.04 -33.12
C ALA A 761 -12.56 -35.77 -32.28
N TYR A 762 -12.58 -36.23 -31.03
CA TYR A 762 -13.67 -35.92 -30.10
C TYR A 762 -13.72 -34.44 -29.73
N TYR A 763 -12.59 -33.82 -29.36
CA TYR A 763 -12.48 -32.38 -29.14
C TYR A 763 -12.95 -31.59 -30.38
N GLU A 764 -12.46 -31.95 -31.56
CA GLU A 764 -12.78 -31.27 -32.81
C GLU A 764 -14.27 -31.39 -33.18
N SER A 765 -14.94 -32.46 -32.74
CA SER A 765 -16.39 -32.60 -32.89
C SER A 765 -17.20 -31.63 -32.04
N LYS A 766 -16.64 -31.13 -30.93
CA LYS A 766 -17.26 -30.15 -30.02
C LYS A 766 -16.92 -28.70 -30.42
N TRP A 767 -15.67 -28.46 -30.81
CA TRP A 767 -15.08 -27.11 -30.86
C TRP A 767 -14.57 -26.68 -32.25
N GLY A 768 -14.56 -27.59 -33.23
CA GLY A 768 -13.91 -27.35 -34.52
C GLY A 768 -12.41 -27.70 -34.49
N ALA A 769 -11.70 -27.40 -35.58
CA ALA A 769 -10.32 -27.83 -35.76
C ALA A 769 -9.39 -27.40 -34.60
N TRP A 770 -8.59 -28.34 -34.10
CA TRP A 770 -7.63 -28.04 -33.04
C TRP A 770 -6.41 -27.34 -33.60
N GLU A 771 -5.96 -26.30 -32.89
CA GLU A 771 -4.76 -25.55 -33.21
C GLU A 771 -3.61 -26.00 -32.29
N PRO A 772 -2.49 -26.50 -32.85
CA PRO A 772 -1.34 -26.89 -32.04
C PRO A 772 -0.76 -25.72 -31.23
N HIS A 773 -0.43 -25.98 -29.97
CA HIS A 773 0.22 -24.99 -29.11
C HIS A 773 1.60 -24.58 -29.64
N SER A 774 1.98 -23.34 -29.32
CA SER A 774 3.26 -22.77 -29.72
C SER A 774 4.12 -22.43 -28.51
N TYR A 775 5.44 -22.42 -28.69
CA TYR A 775 6.32 -21.80 -27.70
C TYR A 775 6.28 -20.29 -27.86
N ARG A 776 6.59 -19.55 -26.79
CA ARG A 776 6.87 -18.13 -26.93
C ARG A 776 7.98 -17.92 -27.96
N PRO A 777 7.90 -16.85 -28.77
CA PRO A 777 9.08 -16.39 -29.49
C PRO A 777 10.21 -16.13 -28.47
N PRO A 778 11.47 -16.41 -28.83
CA PRO A 778 12.60 -16.06 -27.97
C PRO A 778 12.50 -14.57 -27.59
N SER A 779 12.61 -14.26 -26.30
CA SER A 779 12.75 -12.87 -25.85
C SER A 779 14.09 -12.32 -26.34
N ASP A 780 14.07 -11.16 -27.01
CA ASP A 780 15.26 -10.43 -27.48
C ASP A 780 16.21 -10.03 -26.34
#